data_AF-A0AAT9FGM4-F1
#
_entry.id   AF-A0AAT9FGM4-F1
#
_cell.length_a   1.000
_cell.length_b   1.000
_cell.length_c   1.000
_cell.angle_alpha   90.00
_cell.angle_beta   90.00
_cell.angle_gamma   90.00
#
_symmetry.space_group_name_H-M   'P 1'
#
loop_
_entity.id
_entity.type
_entity.pdbx_description
1 polymer ?
#
loop_
_entity_poly.entity_id
_entity_poly.type
_entity_poly.pdbx_seq_one_letter_code
_entity_poly.pdbx_strand_id
1 'polypeptide(L)'
;MKRKYILIPLLAGAVAFTACKDKTTTSSSSSGDSGTPAAKGDSIVPTPDPDPIKPSASAEDRAAKMGFAKNLPKDLVHYEGVYNGRKAFEKLIKSPIGEFILERMADEGVSLEDLAQDDQMNAQIAAYSEEYFAAYGKGSPEAFRLGIKFLERLAYFGGRTAVFAADGFVREGENFSPESPKVFLDGPLKGAPKEFIAMFAEANMPSFYQGSKVSDADARDLVAGQMEEVISVLGMAEDASEAITIKRGDAEFSGYKISGAKLVEMIEAEDGFKEMGEFIESGDIDAFKKALGEKTLVAVSGVVGDYVVLFFGKSEDDFVLVDKVEDSVCANDKMAYIDSFLDKDILFAGYNDSTMLNQVNSVESFAYRLVSSFANGAGKGLSDASSLGDTRDVEALLESLAKQGEKLASLFTATDAGYVGFIEDGLKVESFGGPNMPALDLGKTHTLSSMEAGEGTLLFADWSSNEAYNQKVMEYVDTLGETSYLMTKRVAALDIDSADFRDFKQGVDMFDKSFRSDALELWKALRGDLAAGLGSESALVIDINGSFPKVPNVPQVVLKEGKVPRVAYVSTVSDRSKLQSSWTRINTSAENILKSISEMAGEEIPMQVPMSSEKNDLKTWFIPIPFQNDDFVPSVSVSDDLFFASTSKTFSEGLAERFKAGGGTSRNGAWLNVDFKVLNQYAVQWMKVIEDNSEEIFPNENARKDFDENKPKIEKAIKAFESLDALTVHTRTEGGRSRISLHLKAK
;
A
#
# COMPACT_ATOMS: atom_id res chain seq x y z
N MET A 1 32.68 -16.25 -16.02
CA MET A 1 32.29 -16.68 -14.67
C MET A 1 30.81 -16.31 -14.50
N LYS A 2 29.91 -17.26 -14.78
CA LYS A 2 28.45 -17.03 -14.83
C LYS A 2 27.91 -16.99 -13.39
N ARG A 3 27.24 -15.90 -13.00
CA ARG A 3 26.61 -15.72 -11.68
C ARG A 3 25.53 -16.79 -11.50
N LYS A 4 25.75 -17.75 -10.58
CA LYS A 4 24.82 -18.83 -10.19
C LYS A 4 24.45 -18.68 -8.71
N TYR A 5 23.77 -17.59 -8.28
CA TYR A 5 23.33 -17.46 -6.88
C TYR A 5 22.08 -16.57 -6.77
N ILE A 6 20.90 -17.06 -7.19
CA ILE A 6 19.60 -16.40 -6.97
C ILE A 6 18.51 -17.45 -6.71
N LEU A 7 18.65 -18.27 -5.67
CA LEU A 7 17.59 -19.22 -5.27
C LEU A 7 17.08 -18.97 -3.84
N ILE A 8 17.91 -18.43 -2.96
CA ILE A 8 17.56 -18.25 -1.53
C ILE A 8 16.74 -16.96 -1.24
N PRO A 9 16.93 -15.82 -1.93
CA PRO A 9 16.06 -14.65 -1.75
C PRO A 9 14.61 -14.91 -2.17
N LEU A 10 14.41 -15.75 -3.20
CA LEU A 10 13.09 -16.21 -3.67
C LEU A 10 12.38 -17.09 -2.64
N LEU A 11 13.13 -17.91 -1.90
CA LEU A 11 12.60 -18.74 -0.80
C LEU A 11 12.15 -17.90 0.40
N ALA A 12 12.88 -16.85 0.78
CA ALA A 12 12.46 -15.96 1.88
C ALA A 12 11.17 -15.19 1.54
N GLY A 13 11.04 -14.70 0.31
CA GLY A 13 9.80 -14.10 -0.20
C GLY A 13 8.66 -15.11 -0.24
N ALA A 14 8.88 -16.30 -0.79
CA ALA A 14 7.87 -17.36 -0.85
C ALA A 14 7.43 -17.87 0.53
N VAL A 15 8.33 -17.93 1.52
CA VAL A 15 8.01 -18.34 2.91
C VAL A 15 7.11 -17.31 3.60
N ALA A 16 7.37 -16.01 3.41
CA ALA A 16 6.52 -14.95 3.95
C ALA A 16 5.10 -14.98 3.34
N PHE A 17 4.96 -15.41 2.09
CA PHE A 17 3.65 -15.61 1.45
C PHE A 17 2.99 -16.94 1.83
N THR A 18 3.73 -18.02 2.02
CA THR A 18 3.16 -19.39 2.14
C THR A 18 2.89 -19.85 3.56
N ALA A 19 3.19 -19.07 4.59
CA ALA A 19 2.90 -19.42 5.98
C ALA A 19 1.40 -19.32 6.32
N CYS A 20 0.53 -20.25 5.89
CA CYS A 20 -0.79 -20.54 6.53
C CYS A 20 -1.56 -21.76 5.96
N LYS A 21 -2.09 -22.56 6.90
CA LYS A 21 -2.59 -23.95 6.81
C LYS A 21 -3.84 -24.22 5.95
N ASP A 22 -3.87 -25.40 5.31
CA ASP A 22 -5.08 -26.10 4.85
C ASP A 22 -5.52 -27.18 5.88
N LYS A 23 -6.82 -27.23 6.23
CA LYS A 23 -7.42 -28.41 6.87
C LYS A 23 -7.80 -29.43 5.78
N THR A 24 -6.98 -30.46 5.61
CA THR A 24 -7.39 -31.65 4.85
C THR A 24 -8.38 -32.46 5.69
N THR A 25 -9.67 -32.39 5.36
CA THR A 25 -10.66 -33.39 5.81
C THR A 25 -10.68 -34.54 4.82
N THR A 26 -10.13 -35.68 5.23
CA THR A 26 -10.21 -36.92 4.46
C THR A 26 -11.63 -37.47 4.55
N SER A 27 -12.42 -37.39 3.48
CA SER A 27 -13.67 -38.15 3.39
C SER A 27 -13.33 -39.62 3.20
N SER A 28 -13.59 -40.46 4.20
CA SER A 28 -13.77 -41.88 3.99
C SER A 28 -15.20 -42.23 4.35
N SER A 29 -15.94 -42.69 3.34
CA SER A 29 -17.26 -43.27 3.47
C SER A 29 -17.11 -44.64 4.15
N SER A 30 -17.72 -44.81 5.32
CA SER A 30 -18.24 -46.10 5.73
C SER A 30 -19.52 -45.91 6.55
N SER A 31 -20.54 -46.61 6.07
CA SER A 31 -21.88 -46.73 6.65
C SER A 31 -21.85 -47.36 8.04
N GLY A 32 -22.55 -46.77 9.00
CA GLY A 32 -22.82 -47.37 10.30
C GLY A 32 -23.65 -46.44 11.17
N ASP A 33 -24.93 -46.78 11.28
CA ASP A 33 -25.99 -46.06 11.98
C ASP A 33 -25.80 -45.94 13.50
N SER A 34 -26.56 -45.01 14.09
CA SER A 34 -26.92 -44.78 15.50
C SER A 34 -26.17 -43.69 16.30
N GLY A 35 -26.90 -42.58 16.54
CA GLY A 35 -26.77 -41.74 17.73
C GLY A 35 -26.45 -40.26 17.48
N THR A 36 -27.46 -39.42 17.23
CA THR A 36 -27.38 -37.96 17.39
C THR A 36 -27.09 -37.62 18.86
N PRO A 37 -26.18 -36.66 19.16
CA PRO A 37 -26.65 -35.29 19.38
C PRO A 37 -25.74 -34.15 18.90
N ALA A 38 -26.42 -33.07 18.50
CA ALA A 38 -26.04 -31.65 18.53
C ALA A 38 -24.89 -31.15 17.62
N ALA A 39 -25.31 -30.57 16.50
CA ALA A 39 -24.55 -29.57 15.76
C ALA A 39 -24.18 -28.39 16.68
N LYS A 40 -22.88 -28.09 16.81
CA LYS A 40 -22.41 -26.77 17.24
C LYS A 40 -22.15 -25.96 15.99
N GLY A 41 -23.01 -24.97 15.78
CA GLY A 41 -22.99 -24.06 14.65
C GLY A 41 -21.77 -23.14 14.65
N ASP A 42 -21.50 -22.63 13.46
CA ASP A 42 -20.64 -21.50 13.18
C ASP A 42 -20.99 -20.34 14.13
N SER A 43 -20.14 -20.09 15.13
CA SER A 43 -20.20 -18.82 15.84
C SER A 43 -19.44 -17.79 15.03
N ILE A 44 -20.16 -17.12 14.14
CA ILE A 44 -19.86 -15.72 13.84
C ILE A 44 -20.05 -15.02 15.19
N VAL A 45 -18.96 -14.78 15.91
CA VAL A 45 -19.00 -13.91 17.08
C VAL A 45 -19.49 -12.56 16.56
N PRO A 46 -20.63 -12.02 17.05
CA PRO A 46 -21.03 -10.67 16.69
C PRO A 46 -19.89 -9.76 17.12
N THR A 47 -19.31 -9.02 16.18
CA THR A 47 -18.42 -7.91 16.51
C THR A 47 -19.18 -7.05 17.52
N PRO A 48 -18.69 -6.85 18.76
CA PRO A 48 -19.33 -5.97 19.70
C PRO A 48 -19.49 -4.61 19.03
N ASP A 49 -20.69 -4.01 19.11
CA ASP A 49 -20.87 -2.62 18.71
C ASP A 49 -19.80 -1.80 19.44
N PRO A 50 -18.96 -1.04 18.72
CA PRO A 50 -17.88 -0.34 19.36
C PRO A 50 -18.47 0.69 20.33
N ASP A 51 -18.00 0.67 21.57
CA ASP A 51 -18.43 1.65 22.57
C ASP A 51 -18.20 3.06 22.00
N PRO A 52 -19.23 3.91 21.92
CA PRO A 52 -19.04 5.29 21.48
C PRO A 52 -18.09 5.97 22.48
N ILE A 53 -17.00 6.56 21.96
CA ILE A 53 -16.12 7.41 22.76
C ILE A 53 -16.99 8.54 23.30
N LYS A 54 -17.32 8.49 24.58
CA LYS A 54 -18.17 9.51 25.20
C LYS A 54 -17.37 10.82 25.29
N PRO A 55 -17.90 11.94 24.75
CA PRO A 55 -17.32 13.26 24.95
C PRO A 55 -16.99 13.54 26.41
N SER A 56 -15.76 13.96 26.69
CA SER A 56 -15.34 14.46 28.01
C SER A 56 -15.09 15.96 28.03
N ALA A 57 -14.87 16.57 26.85
CA ALA A 57 -14.77 18.01 26.66
C ALA A 57 -16.03 18.58 25.96
N SER A 58 -16.26 19.88 26.08
CA SER A 58 -17.34 20.58 25.37
C SER A 58 -17.00 20.82 23.90
N ALA A 59 -18.00 21.14 23.08
CA ALA A 59 -17.77 21.51 21.69
C ALA A 59 -16.97 22.82 21.58
N GLU A 60 -17.14 23.72 22.56
CA GLU A 60 -16.41 24.97 22.72
C GLU A 60 -14.93 24.74 22.99
N ASP A 61 -14.59 23.76 23.84
CA ASP A 61 -13.19 23.39 24.11
C ASP A 61 -12.49 22.89 22.84
N ARG A 62 -13.20 22.08 22.03
CA ARG A 62 -12.70 21.62 20.73
C ARG A 62 -12.57 22.77 19.75
N ALA A 63 -13.58 23.63 19.64
CA ALA A 63 -13.57 24.79 18.76
C ALA A 63 -12.43 25.76 19.07
N ALA A 64 -12.06 25.92 20.34
CA ALA A 64 -10.90 26.71 20.75
C ALA A 64 -9.57 26.15 20.22
N LYS A 65 -9.50 24.84 19.97
CA LYS A 65 -8.30 24.15 19.46
C LYS A 65 -8.28 23.97 17.95
N MET A 66 -9.45 23.70 17.36
CA MET A 66 -9.60 23.25 15.97
C MET A 66 -9.90 24.40 14.99
N GLY A 67 -9.83 25.65 15.44
CA GLY A 67 -9.83 26.82 14.55
C GLY A 67 -11.11 26.99 13.74
N PHE A 68 -10.99 26.97 12.41
CA PHE A 68 -12.10 27.17 11.48
C PHE A 68 -13.14 26.05 11.51
N ALA A 69 -12.81 24.89 12.09
CA ALA A 69 -13.76 23.79 12.29
C ALA A 69 -15.08 24.26 12.94
N LYS A 70 -15.01 25.26 13.83
CA LYS A 70 -16.18 25.85 14.51
C LYS A 70 -17.20 26.51 13.56
N ASN A 71 -16.80 26.81 12.33
CA ASN A 71 -17.63 27.44 11.30
C ASN A 71 -18.09 26.45 10.23
N LEU A 72 -17.57 25.22 10.23
CA LEU A 72 -17.97 24.17 9.29
C LEU A 72 -19.15 23.36 9.85
N PRO A 73 -20.08 22.91 9.01
CA PRO A 73 -21.30 22.25 9.46
C PRO A 73 -21.04 20.91 10.17
N LYS A 74 -21.90 20.55 11.12
CA LYS A 74 -21.76 19.33 11.93
C LYS A 74 -21.81 18.02 11.14
N ASP A 75 -22.52 18.01 10.00
CA ASP A 75 -22.81 16.82 9.19
C ASP A 75 -21.77 16.53 8.09
N LEU A 76 -20.57 17.13 8.19
CA LEU A 76 -19.44 16.71 7.37
C LEU A 76 -19.17 15.21 7.50
N VAL A 77 -18.59 14.61 6.45
CA VAL A 77 -18.15 13.20 6.44
C VAL A 77 -16.64 13.07 6.54
N HIS A 78 -15.92 14.17 6.35
CA HIS A 78 -14.49 14.26 6.57
C HIS A 78 -14.11 15.68 6.97
N TYR A 79 -13.16 15.79 7.88
CA TYR A 79 -12.47 17.02 8.20
C TYR A 79 -11.02 16.70 8.48
N GLU A 80 -10.12 17.52 7.97
CA GLU A 80 -8.72 17.53 8.35
C GLU A 80 -8.23 18.95 8.56
N GLY A 81 -7.38 19.13 9.56
CA GLY A 81 -6.72 20.38 9.86
C GLY A 81 -5.23 20.15 10.12
N VAL A 82 -4.41 21.05 9.60
CA VAL A 82 -2.99 21.21 9.93
C VAL A 82 -2.86 22.52 10.70
N TYR A 83 -2.18 22.50 11.83
CA TYR A 83 -2.08 23.62 12.76
C TYR A 83 -0.61 23.95 13.04
N ASN A 84 -0.31 25.23 13.15
CA ASN A 84 1.02 25.75 13.47
C ASN A 84 2.11 25.25 12.50
N GLY A 85 1.80 25.08 11.21
CA GLY A 85 2.72 24.50 10.23
C GLY A 85 4.03 25.28 10.10
N ARG A 86 4.02 26.62 10.17
CA ARG A 86 5.23 27.45 10.21
C ARG A 86 6.08 27.16 11.43
N LYS A 87 5.49 27.07 12.62
CA LYS A 87 6.21 26.73 13.85
C LYS A 87 6.83 25.33 13.75
N ALA A 88 6.12 24.37 13.16
CA ALA A 88 6.62 23.02 12.96
C ALA A 88 7.75 22.97 11.92
N PHE A 89 7.59 23.66 10.80
CA PHE A 89 8.63 23.84 9.78
C PHE A 89 9.86 24.53 10.36
N GLU A 90 9.69 25.62 11.12
CA GLU A 90 10.78 26.32 11.81
C GLU A 90 11.51 25.42 12.82
N LYS A 91 10.79 24.58 13.56
CA LYS A 91 11.40 23.57 14.44
C LYS A 91 12.20 22.54 13.62
N LEU A 92 11.66 22.06 12.50
CA LEU A 92 12.33 21.10 11.63
C LEU A 92 13.62 21.69 11.05
N ILE A 93 13.58 22.87 10.42
CA ILE A 93 14.77 23.47 9.80
C ILE A 93 15.86 23.88 10.80
N LYS A 94 15.49 24.14 12.06
CA LYS A 94 16.43 24.40 13.17
C LYS A 94 16.97 23.11 13.82
N SER A 95 16.44 21.94 13.42
CA SER A 95 17.00 20.66 13.87
C SER A 95 18.28 20.33 13.07
N PRO A 96 19.17 19.49 13.61
CA PRO A 96 20.36 19.07 12.87
C PRO A 96 20.06 18.45 11.50
N ILE A 97 18.95 17.70 11.39
CA ILE A 97 18.48 17.11 10.12
C ILE A 97 18.00 18.19 9.16
N GLY A 98 17.23 19.16 9.66
CA GLY A 98 16.78 20.28 8.85
C GLY A 98 17.93 21.11 8.31
N GLU A 99 18.89 21.47 9.14
CA GLU A 99 20.10 22.21 8.72
C GLU A 99 20.88 21.44 7.65
N PHE A 100 20.98 20.11 7.79
CA PHE A 100 21.61 19.26 6.78
C PHE A 100 20.84 19.24 5.46
N ILE A 101 19.50 19.11 5.51
CA ILE A 101 18.64 19.16 4.32
C ILE A 101 18.82 20.51 3.60
N LEU A 102 18.78 21.62 4.33
CA LEU A 102 18.94 22.95 3.75
C LEU A 102 20.30 23.16 3.09
N GLU A 103 21.37 22.65 3.70
CA GLU A 103 22.69 22.69 3.08
C GLU A 103 22.73 21.86 1.78
N ARG A 104 22.11 20.67 1.76
CA ARG A 104 22.07 19.83 0.56
C ARG A 104 21.25 20.47 -0.56
N MET A 105 20.14 21.11 -0.23
CA MET A 105 19.39 21.92 -1.20
C MET A 105 20.26 23.04 -1.77
N ALA A 106 21.00 23.77 -0.91
CA ALA A 106 21.88 24.84 -1.36
C ALA A 106 23.03 24.32 -2.26
N ASP A 107 23.59 23.14 -1.97
CA ASP A 107 24.59 22.48 -2.83
C ASP A 107 24.03 22.15 -4.22
N GLU A 108 22.73 21.85 -4.32
CA GLU A 108 22.01 21.60 -5.57
C GLU A 108 21.51 22.88 -6.26
N GLY A 109 21.86 24.05 -5.70
CA GLY A 109 21.48 25.36 -6.25
C GLY A 109 20.07 25.81 -5.90
N VAL A 110 19.46 25.22 -4.86
CA VAL A 110 18.13 25.57 -4.36
C VAL A 110 18.24 26.14 -2.95
N SER A 111 18.03 27.45 -2.78
CA SER A 111 17.97 28.04 -1.44
C SER A 111 16.52 28.29 -0.99
N LEU A 112 16.30 28.37 0.34
CA LEU A 112 15.01 28.81 0.86
C LEU A 112 14.67 30.24 0.44
N GLU A 113 15.68 31.08 0.19
CA GLU A 113 15.50 32.46 -0.27
C GLU A 113 15.03 32.49 -1.73
N ASP A 114 15.52 31.59 -2.58
CA ASP A 114 15.04 31.43 -3.96
C ASP A 114 13.61 30.88 -3.98
N LEU A 115 13.33 29.88 -3.14
CA LEU A 115 11.97 29.34 -2.98
C LEU A 115 11.01 30.39 -2.41
N ALA A 116 11.48 31.27 -1.53
CA ALA A 116 10.71 32.38 -0.99
C ALA A 116 10.66 33.63 -1.89
N GLN A 117 11.27 33.60 -3.08
CA GLN A 117 11.08 34.62 -4.11
C GLN A 117 10.05 34.20 -5.15
N ASP A 118 9.68 32.92 -5.18
CA ASP A 118 8.59 32.40 -5.99
C ASP A 118 7.25 32.69 -5.30
N ASP A 119 6.44 33.56 -5.92
CA ASP A 119 5.13 33.96 -5.39
C ASP A 119 4.20 32.76 -5.18
N GLN A 120 4.30 31.72 -6.03
CA GLN A 120 3.48 30.52 -5.92
C GLN A 120 3.87 29.70 -4.69
N MET A 121 5.17 29.51 -4.47
CA MET A 121 5.71 28.82 -3.30
C MET A 121 5.47 29.61 -2.00
N ASN A 122 5.63 30.93 -2.03
CA ASN A 122 5.32 31.81 -0.90
C ASN A 122 3.87 31.67 -0.44
N ALA A 123 2.93 31.65 -1.39
CA ALA A 123 1.53 31.46 -1.09
C ALA A 123 1.26 30.07 -0.53
N GLN A 124 1.90 29.05 -1.07
CA GLN A 124 1.77 27.69 -0.54
C GLN A 124 2.32 27.63 0.90
N ILE A 125 3.49 28.20 1.18
CA ILE A 125 4.04 28.28 2.53
C ILE A 125 3.08 29.04 3.46
N ALA A 126 2.56 30.20 3.03
CA ALA A 126 1.61 30.98 3.80
C ALA A 126 0.31 30.19 4.09
N ALA A 127 -0.22 29.45 3.11
CA ALA A 127 -1.44 28.66 3.24
C ALA A 127 -1.34 27.57 4.31
N TYR A 128 -0.16 26.97 4.52
CA TYR A 128 0.08 25.96 5.56
C TYR A 128 0.70 26.54 6.84
N SER A 129 0.95 27.84 6.91
CA SER A 129 1.75 28.44 7.99
C SER A 129 1.05 28.46 9.35
N GLU A 130 -0.21 28.90 9.42
CA GLU A 130 -0.92 29.03 10.69
C GLU A 130 -1.93 27.91 10.88
N GLU A 131 -2.86 27.79 9.95
CA GLU A 131 -3.85 26.73 9.91
C GLU A 131 -4.22 26.47 8.45
N TYR A 132 -4.27 25.21 8.06
CA TYR A 132 -4.86 24.75 6.81
C TYR A 132 -5.96 23.75 7.15
N PHE A 133 -7.09 23.79 6.44
CA PHE A 133 -8.11 22.76 6.58
C PHE A 133 -8.67 22.33 5.22
N ALA A 134 -9.12 21.09 5.18
CA ALA A 134 -9.95 20.55 4.12
C ALA A 134 -11.12 19.77 4.72
N ALA A 135 -12.28 19.81 4.07
CA ALA A 135 -13.47 19.12 4.53
C ALA A 135 -14.37 18.68 3.39
N TYR A 136 -14.99 17.51 3.56
CA TYR A 136 -15.96 16.96 2.62
C TYR A 136 -17.31 16.80 3.30
N GLY A 137 -18.35 17.29 2.63
CA GLY A 137 -19.73 17.25 3.10
C GLY A 137 -20.61 16.34 2.26
N LYS A 138 -21.85 16.79 2.06
CA LYS A 138 -22.90 16.06 1.36
C LYS A 138 -22.48 15.63 -0.06
N GLY A 139 -22.86 14.41 -0.43
CA GLY A 139 -22.60 13.84 -1.76
C GLY A 139 -21.20 13.21 -1.93
N SER A 140 -20.30 13.41 -0.94
CA SER A 140 -18.93 12.89 -1.05
C SER A 140 -18.87 11.36 -1.05
N PRO A 141 -19.54 10.62 -0.13
CA PRO A 141 -19.51 9.16 -0.16
C PRO A 141 -19.99 8.59 -1.51
N GLU A 142 -21.02 9.19 -2.10
CA GLU A 142 -21.54 8.81 -3.42
C GLU A 142 -20.54 9.12 -4.54
N ALA A 143 -19.90 10.29 -4.52
CA ALA A 143 -18.89 10.67 -5.51
C ALA A 143 -17.68 9.73 -5.48
N PHE A 144 -17.16 9.41 -4.30
CA PHE A 144 -16.07 8.44 -4.14
C PHE A 144 -16.47 7.04 -4.60
N ARG A 145 -17.67 6.57 -4.22
CA ARG A 145 -18.21 5.29 -4.70
C ARG A 145 -18.28 5.23 -6.22
N LEU A 146 -18.77 6.30 -6.86
CA LEU A 146 -18.84 6.40 -8.33
C LEU A 146 -17.47 6.41 -8.98
N GLY A 147 -16.49 7.11 -8.39
CA GLY A 147 -15.09 7.09 -8.85
C GLY A 147 -14.48 5.68 -8.81
N ILE A 148 -14.68 4.95 -7.72
CA ILE A 148 -14.23 3.55 -7.62
C ILE A 148 -14.95 2.65 -8.64
N LYS A 149 -16.28 2.79 -8.76
CA LYS A 149 -17.06 2.05 -9.77
C LYS A 149 -16.56 2.33 -11.19
N PHE A 150 -16.22 3.58 -11.49
CA PHE A 150 -15.65 3.96 -12.79
C PHE A 150 -14.34 3.20 -13.07
N LEU A 151 -13.42 3.15 -12.09
CA LEU A 151 -12.16 2.40 -12.21
C LEU A 151 -12.39 0.89 -12.39
N GLU A 152 -13.36 0.30 -11.67
CA GLU A 152 -13.76 -1.10 -11.86
C GLU A 152 -14.27 -1.37 -13.28
N ARG A 153 -15.09 -0.46 -13.83
CA ARG A 153 -15.60 -0.59 -15.19
C ARG A 153 -14.53 -0.40 -16.24
N LEU A 154 -13.57 0.50 -16.02
CA LEU A 154 -12.36 0.58 -16.85
C LEU A 154 -11.57 -0.73 -16.84
N ALA A 155 -11.37 -1.35 -15.67
CA ALA A 155 -10.71 -2.65 -15.58
C ALA A 155 -11.48 -3.76 -16.32
N TYR A 156 -12.81 -3.79 -16.18
CA TYR A 156 -13.67 -4.71 -16.93
C TYR A 156 -13.54 -4.54 -18.45
N PHE A 157 -13.65 -3.31 -18.96
CA PHE A 157 -13.49 -3.06 -20.39
C PHE A 157 -12.05 -3.28 -20.86
N GLY A 158 -11.05 -3.05 -20.00
CA GLY A 158 -9.66 -3.41 -20.23
C GLY A 158 -9.49 -4.92 -20.44
N GLY A 159 -10.12 -5.75 -19.60
CA GLY A 159 -10.14 -7.21 -19.77
C GLY A 159 -10.77 -7.64 -21.09
N ARG A 160 -11.91 -7.06 -21.47
CA ARG A 160 -12.54 -7.32 -22.78
C ARG A 160 -11.64 -6.90 -23.94
N THR A 161 -10.99 -5.75 -23.84
CA THR A 161 -10.11 -5.20 -24.87
C THR A 161 -8.87 -6.07 -25.05
N ALA A 162 -8.28 -6.57 -23.96
CA ALA A 162 -7.14 -7.49 -24.02
C ALA A 162 -7.49 -8.78 -24.78
N VAL A 163 -8.66 -9.37 -24.51
CA VAL A 163 -9.13 -10.57 -25.22
C VAL A 163 -9.48 -10.26 -26.67
N PHE A 164 -10.10 -9.11 -26.95
CA PHE A 164 -10.39 -8.67 -28.31
C PHE A 164 -9.11 -8.52 -29.14
N ALA A 165 -8.06 -7.92 -28.57
CA ALA A 165 -6.77 -7.81 -29.24
C ALA A 165 -6.13 -9.17 -29.50
N ALA A 166 -6.25 -10.11 -28.55
CA ALA A 166 -5.78 -11.49 -28.73
C ALA A 166 -6.55 -12.23 -29.83
N ASP A 167 -7.88 -12.17 -29.85
CA ASP A 167 -8.74 -12.75 -30.91
C ASP A 167 -8.38 -12.18 -32.28
N GLY A 168 -8.23 -10.86 -32.37
CA GLY A 168 -7.83 -10.16 -33.59
C GLY A 168 -6.46 -10.60 -34.11
N PHE A 169 -5.46 -10.65 -33.25
CA PHE A 169 -4.12 -11.13 -33.60
C PHE A 169 -4.14 -12.59 -34.08
N VAL A 170 -4.95 -13.46 -33.47
CA VAL A 170 -5.06 -14.86 -33.89
C VAL A 170 -5.69 -14.99 -35.29
N ARG A 171 -6.65 -14.14 -35.63
CA ARG A 171 -7.32 -14.14 -36.94
C ARG A 171 -6.48 -13.53 -38.05
N GLU A 172 -5.79 -12.43 -37.76
CA GLU A 172 -5.23 -11.53 -38.77
C GLU A 172 -3.69 -11.39 -38.66
N GLY A 173 -3.09 -11.95 -37.62
CA GLY A 173 -1.64 -11.87 -37.35
C GLY A 173 -1.17 -10.43 -37.12
N GLU A 174 0.02 -10.12 -37.61
CA GLU A 174 0.60 -8.76 -37.56
C GLU A 174 -0.22 -7.72 -38.34
N ASN A 175 -1.17 -8.14 -39.17
CA ASN A 175 -2.06 -7.24 -39.90
C ASN A 175 -3.25 -6.77 -39.06
N PHE A 176 -3.43 -7.31 -37.85
CA PHE A 176 -4.47 -6.82 -36.95
C PHE A 176 -4.14 -5.40 -36.48
N SER A 177 -4.83 -4.43 -37.07
CA SER A 177 -4.77 -3.02 -36.70
C SER A 177 -6.20 -2.50 -36.58
N PRO A 178 -6.73 -2.26 -35.37
CA PRO A 178 -8.02 -1.60 -35.23
C PRO A 178 -7.87 -0.12 -35.58
N GLU A 179 -8.05 0.20 -36.87
CA GLU A 179 -7.76 1.53 -37.43
C GLU A 179 -8.79 2.62 -37.07
N SER A 180 -9.85 2.31 -36.32
CA SER A 180 -10.84 3.32 -35.91
C SER A 180 -11.44 3.09 -34.51
N PRO A 181 -11.83 4.18 -33.80
CA PRO A 181 -12.57 4.10 -32.53
C PRO A 181 -13.86 3.29 -32.62
N LYS A 182 -14.52 3.29 -33.78
CA LYS A 182 -15.76 2.54 -34.02
C LYS A 182 -15.59 1.03 -33.81
N VAL A 183 -14.45 0.46 -34.21
CA VAL A 183 -14.16 -0.97 -34.02
C VAL A 183 -14.13 -1.33 -32.52
N PHE A 184 -13.56 -0.46 -31.69
CA PHE A 184 -13.55 -0.66 -30.24
C PHE A 184 -14.95 -0.54 -29.64
N LEU A 185 -15.72 0.46 -30.05
CA LEU A 185 -17.08 0.72 -29.56
C LEU A 185 -18.10 -0.35 -29.98
N ASP A 186 -17.97 -0.91 -31.18
CA ASP A 186 -18.83 -2.01 -31.64
C ASP A 186 -18.39 -3.37 -31.06
N GLY A 187 -17.14 -3.48 -30.61
CA GLY A 187 -16.53 -4.69 -30.05
C GLY A 187 -16.31 -4.63 -28.52
N PRO A 188 -15.06 -4.51 -28.04
CA PRO A 188 -14.71 -4.67 -26.62
C PRO A 188 -15.34 -3.60 -25.71
N LEU A 189 -15.55 -2.39 -26.20
CA LEU A 189 -16.18 -1.28 -25.49
C LEU A 189 -17.69 -1.19 -25.73
N LYS A 190 -18.30 -2.21 -26.35
CA LYS A 190 -19.74 -2.23 -26.59
C LYS A 190 -20.53 -2.06 -25.29
N GLY A 191 -21.38 -1.03 -25.28
CA GLY A 191 -22.20 -0.61 -24.13
C GLY A 191 -21.49 0.31 -23.14
N ALA A 192 -20.18 0.53 -23.27
CA ALA A 192 -19.43 1.43 -22.39
C ALA A 192 -19.93 2.88 -22.41
N PRO A 193 -20.24 3.50 -23.58
CA PRO A 193 -20.77 4.86 -23.62
C PRO A 193 -22.03 5.01 -22.75
N LYS A 194 -23.05 4.18 -22.99
CA LYS A 194 -24.30 4.17 -22.21
C LYS A 194 -24.07 4.01 -20.71
N GLU A 195 -23.15 3.13 -20.32
CA GLU A 195 -22.86 2.89 -18.91
C GLU A 195 -22.14 4.08 -18.25
N PHE A 196 -21.15 4.67 -18.92
CA PHE A 196 -20.46 5.86 -18.43
C PHE A 196 -21.37 7.09 -18.40
N ILE A 197 -22.29 7.23 -19.36
CA ILE A 197 -23.33 8.26 -19.34
C ILE A 197 -24.25 8.08 -18.14
N ALA A 198 -24.66 6.84 -17.84
CA ALA A 198 -25.47 6.57 -16.64
C ALA A 198 -24.71 6.92 -15.35
N MET A 199 -23.41 6.58 -15.25
CA MET A 199 -22.58 6.96 -14.12
C MET A 199 -22.41 8.48 -14.00
N PHE A 200 -22.21 9.17 -15.13
CA PHE A 200 -22.15 10.64 -15.17
C PHE A 200 -23.48 11.28 -14.75
N ALA A 201 -24.62 10.69 -15.14
CA ALA A 201 -25.94 11.13 -14.71
C ALA A 201 -26.11 10.99 -13.18
N GLU A 202 -25.59 9.93 -12.56
CA GLU A 202 -25.58 9.75 -11.10
C GLU A 202 -24.62 10.73 -10.38
N ALA A 203 -23.53 11.14 -11.03
CA ALA A 203 -22.48 11.95 -10.42
C ALA A 203 -22.94 13.39 -10.12
N ASN A 204 -22.59 13.91 -8.95
CA ASN A 204 -22.78 15.31 -8.61
C ASN A 204 -21.52 15.83 -7.93
N MET A 205 -21.23 17.13 -8.07
CA MET A 205 -20.13 17.73 -7.33
C MET A 205 -20.44 17.68 -5.83
N PRO A 206 -19.62 17.00 -5.01
CA PRO A 206 -19.81 16.98 -3.57
C PRO A 206 -19.49 18.36 -2.97
N SER A 207 -20.01 18.62 -1.76
CA SER A 207 -19.57 19.78 -0.98
C SER A 207 -18.11 19.58 -0.56
N PHE A 208 -17.23 20.45 -1.02
CA PHE A 208 -15.81 20.47 -0.64
C PHE A 208 -15.45 21.86 -0.15
N TYR A 209 -14.78 21.91 1.00
CA TYR A 209 -14.28 23.13 1.62
C TYR A 209 -12.77 22.99 1.75
N GLN A 210 -12.06 24.05 1.44
CA GLN A 210 -10.64 24.20 1.72
C GLN A 210 -10.40 25.61 2.25
N GLY A 211 -9.49 25.77 3.20
CA GLY A 211 -9.13 27.11 3.62
C GLY A 211 -7.86 27.17 4.44
N SER A 212 -7.38 28.40 4.60
CA SER A 212 -6.14 28.70 5.29
C SER A 212 -6.31 29.92 6.17
N LYS A 213 -5.81 29.86 7.40
CA LYS A 213 -5.63 31.04 8.22
C LYS A 213 -4.33 31.74 7.83
N VAL A 214 -4.43 33.02 7.51
CA VAL A 214 -3.29 33.88 7.19
C VAL A 214 -3.53 35.25 7.85
N SER A 215 -2.86 35.48 8.98
CA SER A 215 -3.01 36.71 9.78
C SER A 215 -2.31 37.90 9.14
N ASP A 216 -1.23 37.65 8.39
CA ASP A 216 -0.54 38.69 7.63
C ASP A 216 -1.36 39.09 6.38
N ALA A 217 -1.61 40.39 6.21
CA ALA A 217 -2.53 40.87 5.18
C ALA A 217 -1.97 40.67 3.76
N ASP A 218 -0.69 40.94 3.54
CA ASP A 218 -0.06 40.84 2.21
C ASP A 218 0.03 39.37 1.78
N ALA A 219 0.44 38.48 2.71
CA ALA A 219 0.44 37.04 2.44
C ALA A 219 -0.98 36.47 2.25
N ARG A 220 -1.98 37.03 2.95
CA ARG A 220 -3.38 36.62 2.79
C ARG A 220 -3.92 36.98 1.42
N ASP A 221 -3.62 38.18 0.91
CA ASP A 221 -4.04 38.62 -0.42
C ASP A 221 -3.43 37.72 -1.51
N LEU A 222 -2.18 37.29 -1.32
CA LEU A 222 -1.49 36.36 -2.20
C LEU A 222 -2.15 34.95 -2.19
N VAL A 223 -2.49 34.41 -1.02
CA VAL A 223 -3.22 33.12 -0.92
C VAL A 223 -4.64 33.23 -1.50
N ALA A 224 -5.32 34.35 -1.27
CA ALA A 224 -6.63 34.63 -1.85
C ALA A 224 -6.55 34.67 -3.38
N GLY A 225 -5.58 35.37 -3.94
CA GLY A 225 -5.34 35.43 -5.39
C GLY A 225 -5.13 34.06 -6.01
N GLN A 226 -4.42 33.13 -5.34
CA GLN A 226 -4.27 31.76 -5.84
C GLN A 226 -5.58 30.96 -5.85
N MET A 227 -6.38 31.07 -4.78
CA MET A 227 -7.69 30.39 -4.74
C MET A 227 -8.64 30.97 -5.79
N GLU A 228 -8.59 32.27 -6.02
CA GLU A 228 -9.32 32.94 -7.10
C GLU A 228 -8.85 32.49 -8.48
N GLU A 229 -7.54 32.29 -8.69
CA GLU A 229 -6.99 31.76 -9.95
C GLU A 229 -7.53 30.37 -10.26
N VAL A 230 -7.56 29.46 -9.27
CA VAL A 230 -8.15 28.12 -9.41
C VAL A 230 -9.63 28.20 -9.83
N ILE A 231 -10.38 29.13 -9.26
CA ILE A 231 -11.79 29.37 -9.64
C ILE A 231 -11.88 30.02 -11.02
N SER A 232 -10.95 30.90 -11.40
CA SER A 232 -10.98 31.65 -12.66
C SER A 232 -10.94 30.76 -13.90
N VAL A 233 -10.30 29.58 -13.81
CA VAL A 233 -10.31 28.55 -14.87
C VAL A 233 -11.74 28.14 -15.22
N LEU A 234 -12.65 28.13 -14.25
CA LEU A 234 -14.07 27.83 -14.48
C LEU A 234 -14.80 28.96 -15.22
N GLY A 235 -14.32 30.19 -15.08
CA GLY A 235 -14.79 31.36 -15.85
C GLY A 235 -14.39 31.32 -17.33
N MET A 236 -13.44 30.46 -17.72
CA MET A 236 -13.08 30.26 -19.14
C MET A 236 -14.16 29.53 -19.93
N ALA A 237 -15.16 28.94 -19.26
CA ALA A 237 -16.35 28.38 -19.91
C ALA A 237 -17.34 29.46 -20.39
N GLU A 238 -16.86 30.69 -20.60
CA GLU A 238 -17.55 31.89 -21.10
C GLU A 238 -19.06 31.89 -20.82
N ASP A 239 -19.89 31.68 -21.84
CA ASP A 239 -21.34 31.76 -21.79
C ASP A 239 -21.97 30.78 -20.78
N ALA A 240 -21.33 29.66 -20.52
CA ALA A 240 -21.77 28.67 -19.53
C ALA A 240 -21.41 29.02 -18.09
N SER A 241 -20.52 29.99 -17.87
CA SER A 241 -20.16 30.50 -16.55
C SER A 241 -20.96 31.77 -16.21
N GLU A 242 -21.45 31.85 -14.98
CA GLU A 242 -22.09 33.04 -14.41
C GLU A 242 -21.30 33.47 -13.18
N ALA A 243 -20.79 34.70 -13.18
CA ALA A 243 -20.17 35.27 -11.99
C ALA A 243 -21.23 35.43 -10.89
N ILE A 244 -20.95 34.90 -9.70
CA ILE A 244 -21.86 34.93 -8.56
C ILE A 244 -21.18 35.49 -7.33
N THR A 245 -21.99 36.04 -6.43
CA THR A 245 -21.57 36.52 -5.12
C THR A 245 -22.51 35.96 -4.06
N ILE A 246 -21.97 35.23 -3.09
CA ILE A 246 -22.70 34.59 -2.00
C ILE A 246 -22.32 35.27 -0.68
N LYS A 247 -23.31 35.59 0.16
CA LYS A 247 -23.08 36.08 1.53
C LYS A 247 -23.26 34.98 2.57
N ARG A 248 -22.33 34.89 3.51
CA ARG A 248 -22.39 34.02 4.69
C ARG A 248 -21.91 34.80 5.90
N GLY A 249 -22.82 35.09 6.84
CA GLY A 249 -22.57 36.05 7.90
C GLY A 249 -22.21 37.42 7.32
N ASP A 250 -21.12 38.01 7.83
CA ASP A 250 -20.58 39.29 7.34
C ASP A 250 -19.61 39.13 6.16
N ALA A 251 -19.29 37.88 5.77
CA ALA A 251 -18.35 37.59 4.70
C ALA A 251 -19.04 37.47 3.33
N GLU A 252 -18.34 37.93 2.31
CA GLU A 252 -18.75 37.88 0.92
C GLU A 252 -17.79 36.95 0.14
N PHE A 253 -18.38 36.08 -0.68
CA PHE A 253 -17.67 35.07 -1.46
C PHE A 253 -17.99 35.27 -2.93
N SER A 254 -16.98 35.31 -3.77
CA SER A 254 -17.13 35.52 -5.20
C SER A 254 -16.55 34.35 -5.99
N GLY A 255 -17.10 34.10 -7.17
CA GLY A 255 -16.65 33.05 -8.05
C GLY A 255 -17.64 32.80 -9.18
N TYR A 256 -17.78 31.53 -9.59
CA TYR A 256 -18.58 31.17 -10.74
C TYR A 256 -19.58 30.05 -10.44
N LYS A 257 -20.71 30.15 -11.12
CA LYS A 257 -21.70 29.09 -11.29
C LYS A 257 -21.67 28.64 -12.74
N ILE A 258 -21.36 27.36 -12.97
CA ILE A 258 -21.36 26.78 -14.31
C ILE A 258 -22.67 26.03 -14.53
N SER A 259 -23.36 26.37 -15.61
CA SER A 259 -24.57 25.69 -16.06
C SER A 259 -24.24 24.62 -17.08
N GLY A 260 -24.54 23.37 -16.76
CA GLY A 260 -24.40 22.28 -17.70
C GLY A 260 -25.31 22.41 -18.93
N ALA A 261 -26.49 23.03 -18.80
CA ALA A 261 -27.37 23.30 -19.93
C ALA A 261 -26.72 24.24 -20.95
N LYS A 262 -26.00 25.26 -20.47
CA LYS A 262 -25.28 26.18 -21.35
C LYS A 262 -24.01 25.55 -21.93
N LEU A 263 -23.34 24.65 -21.19
CA LEU A 263 -22.25 23.85 -21.76
C LEU A 263 -22.74 22.99 -22.92
N VAL A 264 -23.95 22.43 -22.83
CA VAL A 264 -24.56 21.72 -23.97
C VAL A 264 -24.72 22.66 -25.16
N GLU A 265 -25.27 23.86 -24.97
CA GLU A 265 -25.42 24.86 -26.05
C GLU A 265 -24.08 25.23 -26.69
N MET A 266 -23.02 25.42 -25.89
CA MET A 266 -21.66 25.72 -26.38
C MET A 266 -21.08 24.57 -27.21
N ILE A 267 -21.13 23.34 -26.71
CA ILE A 267 -20.62 22.17 -27.43
C ILE A 267 -21.43 21.92 -28.72
N GLU A 268 -22.73 22.20 -28.72
CA GLU A 268 -23.56 22.15 -29.93
C GLU A 268 -23.18 23.22 -30.96
N ALA A 269 -22.85 24.44 -30.52
CA ALA A 269 -22.44 25.53 -31.39
C ALA A 269 -21.11 25.27 -32.12
N GLU A 270 -20.21 24.50 -31.50
CA GLU A 270 -18.91 24.12 -32.06
C GLU A 270 -18.92 22.78 -32.81
N ASP A 271 -20.09 22.24 -33.16
CA ASP A 271 -20.25 20.92 -33.80
C ASP A 271 -19.70 19.73 -32.98
N GLY A 272 -19.33 19.90 -31.70
CA GLY A 272 -18.67 18.86 -30.90
C GLY A 272 -19.50 17.59 -30.69
N PHE A 273 -20.83 17.71 -30.57
CA PHE A 273 -21.70 16.53 -30.50
C PHE A 273 -21.88 15.81 -31.84
N LYS A 274 -21.68 16.51 -32.95
CA LYS A 274 -21.74 15.92 -34.29
C LYS A 274 -20.53 15.04 -34.55
N GLU A 275 -19.34 15.48 -34.11
CA GLU A 275 -18.12 14.67 -34.11
C GLU A 275 -18.27 13.41 -33.22
N MET A 276 -18.87 13.54 -32.03
CA MET A 276 -19.19 12.37 -31.19
C MET A 276 -20.19 11.42 -31.87
N GLY A 277 -21.12 11.95 -32.67
CA GLY A 277 -22.10 11.20 -33.45
C GLY A 277 -21.53 10.32 -34.56
N GLU A 278 -20.26 10.50 -34.92
CA GLU A 278 -19.56 9.59 -35.84
C GLU A 278 -19.33 8.19 -35.23
N PHE A 279 -19.32 8.12 -33.88
CA PHE A 279 -18.91 6.93 -33.15
C PHE A 279 -19.92 6.45 -32.10
N ILE A 280 -20.72 7.37 -31.53
CA ILE A 280 -21.70 7.09 -30.46
C ILE A 280 -23.12 7.19 -31.03
N GLU A 281 -24.01 6.29 -30.58
CA GLU A 281 -25.41 6.30 -31.01
C GLU A 281 -26.11 7.61 -30.59
N SER A 282 -26.97 8.14 -31.46
CA SER A 282 -27.65 9.42 -31.23
C SER A 282 -28.46 9.44 -29.93
N GLY A 283 -29.07 8.31 -29.55
CA GLY A 283 -29.83 8.19 -28.30
C GLY A 283 -28.95 8.30 -27.05
N ASP A 284 -27.71 7.83 -27.11
CA ASP A 284 -26.75 7.97 -26.02
C ASP A 284 -26.23 9.42 -25.94
N ILE A 285 -26.00 10.07 -27.09
CA ILE A 285 -25.66 11.51 -27.13
C ILE A 285 -26.78 12.35 -26.52
N ASP A 286 -28.04 12.09 -26.88
CA ASP A 286 -29.20 12.79 -26.29
C ASP A 286 -29.30 12.55 -24.78
N ALA A 287 -29.02 11.33 -24.32
CA ALA A 287 -28.97 11.01 -22.90
C ALA A 287 -27.83 11.76 -22.18
N PHE A 288 -26.66 11.86 -22.79
CA PHE A 288 -25.53 12.63 -22.25
C PHE A 288 -25.84 14.12 -22.19
N LYS A 289 -26.39 14.70 -23.28
CA LYS A 289 -26.84 16.10 -23.29
C LYS A 289 -27.84 16.39 -22.18
N LYS A 290 -28.83 15.50 -22.00
CA LYS A 290 -29.79 15.62 -20.91
C LYS A 290 -29.10 15.57 -19.53
N ALA A 291 -28.23 14.57 -19.31
CA ALA A 291 -27.53 14.41 -18.06
C ALA A 291 -26.62 15.61 -17.73
N LEU A 292 -25.88 16.12 -18.73
CA LEU A 292 -25.04 17.31 -18.61
C LEU A 292 -25.90 18.56 -18.36
N GLY A 293 -27.01 18.69 -19.07
CA GLY A 293 -27.96 19.80 -18.91
C GLY A 293 -28.51 19.95 -17.49
N GLU A 294 -28.60 18.85 -16.74
CA GLU A 294 -29.04 18.83 -15.34
C GLU A 294 -27.92 19.14 -14.33
N LYS A 295 -26.66 19.31 -14.77
CA LYS A 295 -25.52 19.59 -13.88
C LYS A 295 -25.36 21.07 -13.60
N THR A 296 -24.88 21.35 -12.40
CA THR A 296 -24.43 22.68 -11.98
C THR A 296 -23.20 22.51 -11.11
N LEU A 297 -22.24 23.41 -11.26
CA LEU A 297 -21.08 23.54 -10.40
C LEU A 297 -21.05 24.96 -9.85
N VAL A 298 -20.90 25.09 -8.55
CA VAL A 298 -20.67 26.34 -7.83
C VAL A 298 -19.27 26.27 -7.25
N ALA A 299 -18.45 27.26 -7.57
CA ALA A 299 -17.12 27.42 -7.02
C ALA A 299 -16.94 28.87 -6.57
N VAL A 300 -16.68 29.09 -5.29
CA VAL A 300 -16.53 30.45 -4.71
C VAL A 300 -15.37 30.49 -3.74
N SER A 301 -14.73 31.65 -3.63
CA SER A 301 -13.75 31.93 -2.58
C SER A 301 -14.04 33.27 -1.91
N GLY A 302 -13.55 33.44 -0.69
CA GLY A 302 -13.75 34.65 0.08
C GLY A 302 -12.97 34.62 1.39
N VAL A 303 -13.03 35.73 2.12
CA VAL A 303 -12.30 35.92 3.37
C VAL A 303 -13.25 36.02 4.55
N VAL A 304 -13.00 35.21 5.59
CA VAL A 304 -13.74 35.20 6.87
C VAL A 304 -12.77 35.51 7.99
N GLY A 305 -12.73 36.77 8.44
CA GLY A 305 -11.70 37.21 9.39
C GLY A 305 -10.31 37.06 8.78
N ASP A 306 -9.45 36.25 9.40
CA ASP A 306 -8.10 35.94 8.88
C ASP A 306 -8.05 34.68 8.00
N TYR A 307 -9.20 34.10 7.64
CA TYR A 307 -9.25 32.87 6.84
C TYR A 307 -9.57 33.16 5.39
N VAL A 308 -8.78 32.63 4.46
CA VAL A 308 -9.15 32.49 3.05
C VAL A 308 -9.83 31.14 2.87
N VAL A 309 -11.01 31.12 2.28
CA VAL A 309 -11.84 29.92 2.15
C VAL A 309 -12.29 29.75 0.71
N LEU A 310 -12.17 28.53 0.21
CA LEU A 310 -12.59 28.04 -1.09
C LEU A 310 -13.68 26.97 -0.89
N PHE A 311 -14.71 27.02 -1.71
CA PHE A 311 -15.80 26.05 -1.72
C PHE A 311 -16.10 25.57 -3.14
N PHE A 312 -16.37 24.27 -3.26
CA PHE A 312 -17.00 23.67 -4.44
C PHE A 312 -18.25 22.89 -4.04
N GLY A 313 -19.28 22.93 -4.88
CA GLY A 313 -20.50 22.14 -4.69
C GLY A 313 -21.40 22.18 -5.91
N LYS A 314 -22.52 21.46 -5.87
CA LYS A 314 -23.49 21.46 -6.98
C LYS A 314 -24.46 22.64 -6.93
N SER A 315 -24.54 23.35 -5.82
CA SER A 315 -25.43 24.50 -5.63
C SER A 315 -24.91 25.48 -4.57
N GLU A 316 -25.47 26.69 -4.56
CA GLU A 316 -25.16 27.72 -3.56
C GLU A 316 -25.63 27.30 -2.16
N ASP A 317 -26.72 26.53 -2.07
CA ASP A 317 -27.27 26.02 -0.80
C ASP A 317 -26.35 25.00 -0.12
N ASP A 318 -25.47 24.34 -0.89
CA ASP A 318 -24.50 23.39 -0.35
C ASP A 318 -23.33 24.08 0.35
N PHE A 319 -23.15 25.40 0.14
CA PHE A 319 -22.14 26.18 0.84
C PHE A 319 -22.70 26.67 2.17
N VAL A 320 -22.31 26.02 3.27
CA VAL A 320 -22.82 26.31 4.62
C VAL A 320 -21.66 26.70 5.52
N LEU A 321 -21.78 27.86 6.17
CA LEU A 321 -20.97 28.25 7.32
C LEU A 321 -21.91 28.49 8.50
N VAL A 322 -21.59 27.94 9.66
CA VAL A 322 -22.41 28.05 10.87
C VAL A 322 -21.86 29.11 11.83
N ASP A 323 -22.77 29.75 12.55
CA ASP A 323 -22.44 30.81 13.53
C ASP A 323 -22.29 30.27 14.97
N LYS A 324 -22.82 29.07 15.22
CA LYS A 324 -22.87 28.43 16.56
C LYS A 324 -22.00 27.18 16.59
N VAL A 325 -21.25 27.01 17.66
CA VAL A 325 -20.34 25.88 17.84
C VAL A 325 -21.11 24.55 17.91
N GLU A 326 -22.31 24.56 18.47
CA GLU A 326 -23.18 23.38 18.61
C GLU A 326 -23.69 22.84 17.26
N ASP A 327 -23.74 23.70 16.25
CA ASP A 327 -24.11 23.38 14.87
C ASP A 327 -22.88 23.02 14.00
N SER A 328 -21.68 23.09 14.59
CA SER A 328 -20.41 22.89 13.88
C SER A 328 -19.84 21.48 13.98
N VAL A 329 -18.83 21.17 13.17
CA VAL A 329 -18.12 19.88 13.21
C VAL A 329 -17.44 19.62 14.57
N CYS A 330 -17.15 20.65 15.36
CA CYS A 330 -16.64 20.50 16.73
C CYS A 330 -17.65 19.82 17.67
N ALA A 331 -18.95 19.94 17.38
CA ALA A 331 -20.03 19.28 18.11
C ALA A 331 -20.37 17.88 17.55
N ASN A 332 -19.60 17.37 16.59
CA ASN A 332 -19.73 16.01 16.09
C ASN A 332 -19.11 15.02 17.10
N ASP A 333 -19.88 14.03 17.54
CA ASP A 333 -19.41 13.02 18.52
C ASP A 333 -18.22 12.20 17.99
N LYS A 334 -18.05 12.11 16.66
CA LYS A 334 -16.90 11.45 16.02
C LYS A 334 -15.58 12.18 16.29
N MET A 335 -15.64 13.46 16.66
CA MET A 335 -14.47 14.24 17.07
C MET A 335 -14.05 14.00 18.52
N ALA A 336 -14.85 13.28 19.34
CA ALA A 336 -14.59 13.14 20.77
C ALA A 336 -13.25 12.48 21.13
N TYR A 337 -12.61 11.76 20.20
CA TYR A 337 -11.26 11.22 20.42
C TYR A 337 -10.23 12.33 20.70
N ILE A 338 -10.44 13.55 20.20
CA ILE A 338 -9.51 14.67 20.33
C ILE A 338 -9.45 15.22 21.76
N ASP A 339 -10.47 14.94 22.58
CA ASP A 339 -10.62 15.47 23.94
C ASP A 339 -9.39 15.14 24.81
N SER A 340 -8.77 13.98 24.57
CA SER A 340 -7.57 13.53 25.29
C SER A 340 -6.27 14.21 24.85
N PHE A 341 -6.33 15.11 23.86
CA PHE A 341 -5.17 15.75 23.23
C PHE A 341 -5.26 17.28 23.18
N LEU A 342 -6.33 17.88 23.71
CA LEU A 342 -6.54 19.34 23.63
C LEU A 342 -5.41 20.14 24.31
N ASP A 343 -4.76 19.56 25.32
CA ASP A 343 -3.60 20.12 26.03
C ASP A 343 -2.27 19.99 25.26
N LYS A 344 -2.22 19.20 24.18
CA LYS A 344 -1.01 18.94 23.39
C LYS A 344 -0.75 20.00 22.31
N ASP A 345 0.50 20.09 21.84
CA ASP A 345 0.88 20.90 20.65
C ASP A 345 0.51 20.11 19.38
N ILE A 346 -0.78 20.11 19.04
CA ILE A 346 -1.34 19.43 17.86
C ILE A 346 -0.77 20.07 16.59
N LEU A 347 -0.25 19.22 15.71
CA LEU A 347 0.24 19.56 14.37
C LEU A 347 -0.80 19.28 13.31
N PHE A 348 -1.55 18.19 13.42
CA PHE A 348 -2.67 17.90 12.54
C PHE A 348 -3.70 17.04 13.26
N ALA A 349 -4.96 17.17 12.88
CA ALA A 349 -6.02 16.30 13.37
C ALA A 349 -7.17 16.23 12.38
N GLY A 350 -7.90 15.11 12.37
CA GLY A 350 -9.01 14.94 11.46
C GLY A 350 -9.85 13.71 11.76
N TYR A 351 -10.95 13.57 11.04
CA TYR A 351 -11.77 12.37 11.10
C TYR A 351 -12.30 12.01 9.72
N ASN A 352 -12.66 10.73 9.58
CA ASN A 352 -13.32 10.18 8.41
C ASN A 352 -14.53 9.35 8.84
N ASP A 353 -15.65 9.58 8.18
CA ASP A 353 -16.86 8.80 8.34
C ASP A 353 -16.69 7.40 7.71
N SER A 354 -17.21 6.37 8.39
CA SER A 354 -17.22 5.00 7.89
C SER A 354 -17.88 4.85 6.51
N THR A 355 -18.89 5.66 6.17
CA THR A 355 -19.52 5.64 4.84
C THR A 355 -18.56 6.06 3.73
N MET A 356 -17.66 7.01 4.01
CA MET A 356 -16.59 7.42 3.11
C MET A 356 -15.49 6.36 3.08
N LEU A 357 -15.01 5.91 4.25
CA LEU A 357 -13.94 4.93 4.34
C LEU A 357 -14.31 3.57 3.76
N ASN A 358 -15.56 3.11 3.87
CA ASN A 358 -15.97 1.84 3.29
C ASN A 358 -15.87 1.82 1.75
N GLN A 359 -15.82 3.00 1.09
CA GLN A 359 -15.59 3.06 -0.36
C GLN A 359 -14.11 2.93 -0.72
N VAL A 360 -13.20 3.37 0.17
CA VAL A 360 -11.75 3.43 -0.02
C VAL A 360 -10.99 2.59 1.02
N ASN A 361 -11.65 1.55 1.52
CA ASN A 361 -11.32 0.82 2.75
C ASN A 361 -9.86 0.36 2.84
N SER A 362 -9.27 -0.13 1.75
CA SER A 362 -7.84 -0.47 1.68
C SER A 362 -7.37 -0.59 0.23
N VAL A 363 -6.06 -0.43 0.02
CA VAL A 363 -5.41 -0.65 -1.28
C VAL A 363 -5.59 -2.11 -1.72
N GLU A 364 -5.54 -3.05 -0.78
CA GLU A 364 -5.72 -4.48 -1.02
C GLU A 364 -7.13 -4.81 -1.50
N SER A 365 -8.16 -4.31 -0.80
CA SER A 365 -9.56 -4.45 -1.21
C SER A 365 -9.79 -3.88 -2.61
N PHE A 366 -9.24 -2.69 -2.88
CA PHE A 366 -9.31 -2.08 -4.20
C PHE A 366 -8.61 -2.95 -5.26
N ALA A 367 -7.42 -3.48 -4.98
CA ALA A 367 -6.71 -4.38 -5.89
C ALA A 367 -7.51 -5.65 -6.20
N TYR A 368 -8.12 -6.29 -5.19
CA TYR A 368 -8.98 -7.45 -5.40
C TYR A 368 -10.20 -7.13 -6.27
N ARG A 369 -10.84 -5.98 -6.06
CA ARG A 369 -11.98 -5.52 -6.87
C ARG A 369 -11.60 -5.24 -8.32
N LEU A 370 -10.44 -4.60 -8.55
CA LEU A 370 -9.92 -4.36 -9.90
C LEU A 370 -9.61 -5.65 -10.65
N VAL A 371 -8.91 -6.59 -10.01
CA VAL A 371 -8.60 -7.89 -10.64
C VAL A 371 -9.88 -8.67 -10.92
N SER A 372 -10.85 -8.66 -9.99
CA SER A 372 -12.15 -9.31 -10.19
C SER A 372 -12.91 -8.71 -11.38
N SER A 373 -12.92 -7.39 -11.50
CA SER A 373 -13.55 -6.68 -12.60
C SER A 373 -12.86 -6.99 -13.93
N PHE A 374 -11.54 -6.99 -13.96
CA PHE A 374 -10.76 -7.39 -15.13
C PHE A 374 -11.04 -8.85 -15.53
N ALA A 375 -11.08 -9.78 -14.56
CA ALA A 375 -11.35 -11.18 -14.81
C ALA A 375 -12.75 -11.41 -15.41
N ASN A 376 -13.77 -10.74 -14.85
CA ASN A 376 -15.12 -10.73 -15.43
C ASN A 376 -15.14 -10.17 -16.86
N GLY A 377 -14.38 -9.11 -17.10
CA GLY A 377 -14.19 -8.50 -18.42
C GLY A 377 -13.55 -9.46 -19.42
N ALA A 378 -12.43 -10.07 -19.06
CA ALA A 378 -11.74 -11.06 -19.87
C ALA A 378 -12.65 -12.27 -20.14
N GLY A 379 -13.39 -12.76 -19.15
CA GLY A 379 -14.35 -13.86 -19.32
C GLY A 379 -15.45 -13.51 -20.33
N LYS A 380 -16.02 -12.31 -20.24
CA LYS A 380 -16.98 -11.84 -21.26
C LYS A 380 -16.34 -11.72 -22.63
N GLY A 381 -15.11 -11.21 -22.72
CA GLY A 381 -14.35 -11.13 -23.96
C GLY A 381 -14.16 -12.50 -24.61
N LEU A 382 -13.81 -13.52 -23.82
CA LEU A 382 -13.62 -14.90 -24.31
C LEU A 382 -14.93 -15.48 -24.85
N SER A 383 -16.05 -15.25 -24.15
CA SER A 383 -17.36 -15.69 -24.63
C SER A 383 -17.79 -15.08 -25.96
N ASP A 384 -17.25 -13.90 -26.31
CA ASP A 384 -17.49 -13.21 -27.59
C ASP A 384 -16.46 -13.62 -28.67
N ALA A 385 -15.33 -14.21 -28.29
CA ALA A 385 -14.16 -14.47 -29.12
C ALA A 385 -14.19 -15.88 -29.75
N SER A 386 -14.73 -15.96 -30.97
CA SER A 386 -14.88 -17.26 -31.65
C SER A 386 -13.56 -17.88 -32.14
N SER A 387 -12.49 -17.10 -32.36
CA SER A 387 -11.24 -17.63 -32.92
C SER A 387 -10.31 -18.24 -31.89
N LEU A 388 -10.61 -18.09 -30.60
CA LEU A 388 -9.82 -18.62 -29.49
C LEU A 388 -10.21 -20.06 -29.10
N GLY A 389 -11.17 -20.66 -29.81
CA GLY A 389 -11.65 -22.02 -29.57
C GLY A 389 -12.62 -22.13 -28.40
N ASP A 390 -12.76 -23.33 -27.82
CA ASP A 390 -13.61 -23.54 -26.64
C ASP A 390 -12.92 -23.04 -25.37
N THR A 391 -13.36 -21.90 -24.85
CA THR A 391 -12.79 -21.18 -23.70
C THR A 391 -13.58 -21.32 -22.40
N ARG A 392 -14.64 -22.17 -22.39
CA ARG A 392 -15.58 -22.27 -21.25
C ARG A 392 -14.91 -22.65 -19.93
N ASP A 393 -13.81 -23.40 -19.99
CA ASP A 393 -13.03 -23.78 -18.81
C ASP A 393 -12.24 -22.58 -18.24
N VAL A 394 -11.61 -21.78 -19.09
CA VAL A 394 -10.95 -20.52 -18.70
C VAL A 394 -11.97 -19.51 -18.18
N GLU A 395 -13.13 -19.39 -18.82
CA GLU A 395 -14.22 -18.52 -18.37
C GLU A 395 -14.70 -18.89 -16.96
N ALA A 396 -14.86 -20.18 -16.67
CA ALA A 396 -15.25 -20.65 -15.35
C ALA A 396 -14.19 -20.33 -14.27
N LEU A 397 -12.90 -20.44 -14.61
CA LEU A 397 -11.81 -20.08 -13.68
C LEU A 397 -11.75 -18.56 -13.44
N LEU A 398 -11.94 -17.74 -14.48
CA LEU A 398 -12.02 -16.29 -14.35
C LEU A 398 -13.22 -15.86 -13.48
N GLU A 399 -14.38 -16.51 -13.64
CA GLU A 399 -15.55 -16.29 -12.79
C GLU A 399 -15.26 -16.67 -11.33
N SER A 400 -14.57 -17.80 -11.11
CA SER A 400 -14.13 -18.21 -9.77
C SER A 400 -13.17 -17.20 -9.15
N LEU A 401 -12.18 -16.74 -9.92
CA LEU A 401 -11.20 -15.73 -9.50
C LEU A 401 -11.90 -14.44 -9.09
N ALA A 402 -12.85 -13.95 -9.91
CA ALA A 402 -13.63 -12.76 -9.61
C ALA A 402 -14.45 -12.92 -8.32
N LYS A 403 -15.17 -14.03 -8.15
CA LYS A 403 -15.95 -14.30 -6.93
C LYS A 403 -15.09 -14.40 -5.68
N GLN A 404 -13.90 -14.97 -5.78
CA GLN A 404 -12.96 -15.06 -4.66
C GLN A 404 -12.39 -13.67 -4.32
N GLY A 405 -12.00 -12.88 -5.31
CA GLY A 405 -11.52 -11.51 -5.11
C GLY A 405 -12.59 -10.61 -4.49
N GLU A 406 -13.84 -10.67 -4.95
CA GLU A 406 -14.97 -9.97 -4.33
C GLU A 406 -15.17 -10.36 -2.86
N LYS A 407 -15.07 -11.66 -2.55
CA LYS A 407 -15.14 -12.16 -1.16
C LYS A 407 -13.99 -11.61 -0.31
N LEU A 408 -12.76 -11.60 -0.83
CA LEU A 408 -11.59 -11.05 -0.13
C LEU A 408 -11.76 -9.54 0.12
N ALA A 409 -12.18 -8.78 -0.89
CA ALA A 409 -12.48 -7.36 -0.76
C ALA A 409 -13.54 -7.09 0.31
N SER A 410 -14.58 -7.94 0.39
CA SER A 410 -15.65 -7.81 1.39
C SER A 410 -15.22 -8.04 2.84
N LEU A 411 -14.05 -8.64 3.07
CA LEU A 411 -13.49 -8.78 4.43
C LEU A 411 -12.93 -7.46 4.97
N PHE A 412 -12.68 -6.49 4.09
CA PHE A 412 -12.22 -5.16 4.48
C PHE A 412 -13.43 -4.28 4.80
N THR A 413 -13.53 -3.87 6.05
CA THR A 413 -14.58 -3.00 6.58
C THR A 413 -13.93 -1.84 7.31
N ALA A 414 -14.56 -0.68 7.31
CA ALA A 414 -14.08 0.47 8.05
C ALA A 414 -15.11 0.94 9.07
N THR A 415 -14.63 1.32 10.25
CA THR A 415 -15.39 2.15 11.21
C THR A 415 -15.06 3.61 10.99
N ASP A 416 -15.79 4.51 11.66
CA ASP A 416 -15.38 5.91 11.75
C ASP A 416 -13.93 5.97 12.26
N ALA A 417 -13.14 6.88 11.70
CA ALA A 417 -11.74 7.06 12.03
C ALA A 417 -11.46 8.45 12.56
N GLY A 418 -10.64 8.57 13.61
CA GLY A 418 -10.06 9.82 14.07
C GLY A 418 -8.54 9.71 14.08
N TYR A 419 -7.83 10.79 13.78
CA TYR A 419 -6.37 10.82 13.86
C TYR A 419 -5.85 12.16 14.37
N VAL A 420 -4.76 12.13 15.12
CA VAL A 420 -4.09 13.32 15.65
C VAL A 420 -2.58 13.12 15.63
N GLY A 421 -1.86 14.12 15.10
CA GLY A 421 -0.41 14.24 15.18
C GLY A 421 -0.03 15.39 16.12
N PHE A 422 0.91 15.17 17.02
CA PHE A 422 1.38 16.18 17.97
C PHE A 422 2.87 16.01 18.30
N ILE A 423 3.49 17.09 18.79
CA ILE A 423 4.92 17.08 19.14
C ILE A 423 5.10 16.86 20.65
N GLU A 424 5.71 15.74 21.02
CA GLU A 424 6.08 15.36 22.38
C GLU A 424 7.22 14.34 22.31
N ASP A 425 8.45 14.73 22.68
CA ASP A 425 9.66 13.92 22.48
C ASP A 425 9.83 13.43 21.03
N GLY A 426 9.59 14.32 20.07
CA GLY A 426 9.47 14.00 18.64
C GLY A 426 8.04 14.02 18.15
N LEU A 427 7.77 13.43 16.98
CA LEU A 427 6.44 13.37 16.38
C LEU A 427 5.70 12.12 16.86
N LYS A 428 4.52 12.31 17.45
CA LYS A 428 3.58 11.23 17.77
C LYS A 428 2.34 11.35 16.91
N VAL A 429 1.87 10.24 16.38
CA VAL A 429 0.64 10.15 15.59
C VAL A 429 -0.21 9.03 16.17
N GLU A 430 -1.46 9.35 16.46
CA GLU A 430 -2.43 8.44 17.06
C GLU A 430 -3.65 8.37 16.16
N SER A 431 -4.05 7.16 15.75
CA SER A 431 -5.25 6.89 14.97
C SER A 431 -6.19 5.94 15.71
N PHE A 432 -7.49 6.17 15.57
CA PHE A 432 -8.58 5.48 16.26
C PHE A 432 -9.61 5.03 15.22
N GLY A 433 -9.98 3.76 15.20
CA GLY A 433 -10.90 3.21 14.21
C GLY A 433 -10.28 3.10 12.82
N GLY A 434 -11.08 3.36 11.79
CA GLY A 434 -10.69 3.21 10.40
C GLY A 434 -10.79 1.78 9.86
N PRO A 435 -10.04 1.45 8.80
CA PRO A 435 -10.04 0.12 8.22
C PRO A 435 -9.69 -0.97 9.25
N ASN A 436 -10.38 -2.09 9.16
CA ASN A 436 -9.92 -3.31 9.81
C ASN A 436 -8.67 -3.84 9.09
N MET A 437 -7.94 -4.72 9.77
CA MET A 437 -6.75 -5.38 9.24
C MET A 437 -7.03 -6.89 9.17
N PRO A 438 -7.81 -7.39 8.18
CA PRO A 438 -8.25 -8.77 8.17
C PRO A 438 -7.07 -9.76 8.05
N ALA A 439 -5.91 -9.32 7.55
CA ALA A 439 -4.68 -10.10 7.50
C ALA A 439 -4.02 -10.33 8.87
N LEU A 440 -4.36 -9.54 9.88
CA LEU A 440 -3.74 -9.57 11.20
C LEU A 440 -4.71 -10.10 12.25
N ASP A 441 -4.17 -10.89 13.18
CA ASP A 441 -4.83 -11.18 14.45
C ASP A 441 -4.36 -10.13 15.48
N LEU A 442 -5.15 -9.07 15.63
CA LEU A 442 -4.86 -7.96 16.54
C LEU A 442 -5.06 -8.31 18.02
N GLY A 443 -5.70 -9.46 18.32
CA GLY A 443 -6.00 -9.91 19.67
C GLY A 443 -4.95 -10.84 20.26
N LYS A 444 -4.13 -11.50 19.42
CA LYS A 444 -3.11 -12.45 19.85
C LYS A 444 -1.91 -11.75 20.49
N THR A 445 -1.48 -12.26 21.65
CA THR A 445 -0.28 -11.80 22.36
C THR A 445 0.99 -12.37 21.74
N HIS A 446 2.00 -11.52 21.61
CA HIS A 446 3.31 -11.85 21.08
C HIS A 446 4.12 -12.72 22.05
N THR A 447 4.64 -13.82 21.55
CA THR A 447 5.61 -14.71 22.19
C THR A 447 7.05 -14.48 21.71
N LEU A 448 7.26 -13.85 20.54
CA LEU A 448 8.57 -13.58 19.96
C LEU A 448 9.20 -12.26 20.46
N SER A 449 8.47 -11.48 21.25
CA SER A 449 8.88 -10.14 21.73
C SER A 449 10.22 -10.07 22.48
N SER A 450 10.73 -11.18 23.05
CA SER A 450 12.04 -11.19 23.71
C SER A 450 13.22 -11.07 22.73
N MET A 451 12.99 -11.32 21.44
CA MET A 451 14.02 -11.19 20.40
C MET A 451 14.45 -9.74 20.16
N GLU A 452 13.62 -8.76 20.54
CA GLU A 452 13.89 -7.33 20.42
C GLU A 452 15.11 -6.89 21.25
N ALA A 453 15.33 -7.50 22.43
CA ALA A 453 16.28 -7.05 23.46
C ALA A 453 17.77 -7.25 23.14
N GLY A 454 18.12 -7.49 21.88
CA GLY A 454 19.50 -7.68 21.45
C GLY A 454 20.33 -6.40 21.40
N GLU A 455 21.58 -6.48 21.88
CA GLU A 455 22.59 -5.46 21.58
C GLU A 455 22.77 -5.33 20.06
N GLY A 456 22.75 -4.11 19.54
CA GLY A 456 22.90 -3.84 18.11
C GLY A 456 21.69 -4.20 17.25
N THR A 457 20.54 -4.55 17.84
CA THR A 457 19.27 -4.71 17.09
C THR A 457 18.87 -3.36 16.49
N LEU A 458 18.88 -3.28 15.16
CA LEU A 458 18.49 -2.11 14.39
C LEU A 458 16.98 -2.09 14.15
N LEU A 459 16.41 -3.24 13.81
CA LEU A 459 14.99 -3.36 13.47
C LEU A 459 14.41 -4.61 14.12
N PHE A 460 13.25 -4.45 14.74
CA PHE A 460 12.41 -5.54 15.21
C PHE A 460 10.97 -5.28 14.78
N ALA A 461 10.39 -6.20 14.01
CA ALA A 461 8.97 -6.19 13.69
C ALA A 461 8.36 -7.54 14.09
N ASP A 462 7.18 -7.53 14.68
CA ASP A 462 6.48 -8.72 15.19
C ASP A 462 4.98 -8.59 14.92
N TRP A 463 4.37 -9.62 14.35
CA TRP A 463 2.95 -9.64 14.03
C TRP A 463 2.36 -11.04 14.13
N SER A 464 1.06 -11.07 14.42
CA SER A 464 0.25 -12.29 14.31
C SER A 464 -0.66 -12.20 13.09
N SER A 465 -0.59 -13.22 12.23
CA SER A 465 -1.40 -13.36 11.02
C SER A 465 -2.75 -14.02 11.32
N ASN A 466 -3.77 -13.63 10.57
CA ASN A 466 -5.08 -14.26 10.59
C ASN A 466 -5.13 -15.45 9.61
N GLU A 467 -5.17 -16.66 10.16
CA GLU A 467 -5.15 -17.90 9.37
C GLU A 467 -6.33 -18.01 8.39
N ALA A 468 -7.53 -17.58 8.80
CA ALA A 468 -8.73 -17.69 7.97
C ALA A 468 -8.70 -16.73 6.77
N TYR A 469 -8.10 -15.55 6.94
CA TYR A 469 -7.86 -14.62 5.84
C TYR A 469 -6.80 -15.19 4.89
N ASN A 470 -5.66 -15.62 5.42
CA ASN A 470 -4.55 -16.13 4.61
C ASN A 470 -4.94 -17.35 3.78
N GLN A 471 -5.77 -18.25 4.32
CA GLN A 471 -6.27 -19.41 3.57
C GLN A 471 -7.05 -18.96 2.31
N LYS A 472 -7.93 -17.96 2.44
CA LYS A 472 -8.68 -17.39 1.30
C LYS A 472 -7.77 -16.72 0.29
N VAL A 473 -6.71 -16.04 0.74
CA VAL A 473 -5.70 -15.46 -0.15
C VAL A 473 -4.96 -16.56 -0.92
N MET A 474 -4.60 -17.66 -0.27
CA MET A 474 -3.95 -18.78 -0.95
C MET A 474 -4.88 -19.41 -1.99
N GLU A 475 -6.13 -19.71 -1.65
CA GLU A 475 -7.14 -20.21 -2.61
C GLU A 475 -7.28 -19.30 -3.85
N TYR A 476 -7.22 -17.98 -3.62
CA TYR A 476 -7.22 -16.99 -4.68
C TYR A 476 -5.96 -17.04 -5.55
N VAL A 477 -4.78 -17.16 -4.94
CA VAL A 477 -3.49 -17.32 -5.67
C VAL A 477 -3.47 -18.61 -6.48
N ASP A 478 -4.01 -19.71 -5.96
CA ASP A 478 -4.12 -20.96 -6.72
C ASP A 478 -4.98 -20.82 -7.96
N THR A 479 -6.15 -20.20 -7.79
CA THR A 479 -7.08 -19.96 -8.89
C THR A 479 -6.44 -19.06 -9.94
N LEU A 480 -5.68 -18.05 -9.52
CA LEU A 480 -4.90 -17.18 -10.43
C LEU A 480 -3.83 -17.96 -11.20
N GLY A 481 -3.06 -18.81 -10.52
CA GLY A 481 -2.04 -19.68 -11.11
C GLY A 481 -2.63 -20.70 -12.09
N GLU A 482 -3.73 -21.35 -11.71
CA GLU A 482 -4.46 -22.30 -12.56
C GLU A 482 -5.04 -21.60 -13.81
N THR A 483 -5.65 -20.42 -13.63
CA THR A 483 -6.18 -19.61 -14.73
C THR A 483 -5.07 -19.25 -15.72
N SER A 484 -3.94 -18.75 -15.21
CA SER A 484 -2.80 -18.33 -16.04
C SER A 484 -2.21 -19.52 -16.80
N TYR A 485 -1.99 -20.65 -16.11
CA TYR A 485 -1.49 -21.87 -16.75
C TYR A 485 -2.45 -22.37 -17.84
N LEU A 486 -3.76 -22.42 -17.57
CA LEU A 486 -4.74 -22.87 -18.55
C LEU A 486 -4.82 -21.93 -19.75
N MET A 487 -4.80 -20.61 -19.54
CA MET A 487 -4.70 -19.63 -20.62
C MET A 487 -3.46 -19.86 -21.48
N THR A 488 -2.28 -20.01 -20.87
CA THR A 488 -1.04 -20.32 -21.60
C THR A 488 -1.17 -21.60 -22.44
N LYS A 489 -1.77 -22.65 -21.88
CA LYS A 489 -2.04 -23.91 -22.60
C LYS A 489 -2.97 -23.72 -23.79
N ARG A 490 -4.02 -22.92 -23.64
CA ARG A 490 -4.97 -22.61 -24.71
C ARG A 490 -4.31 -21.80 -25.82
N VAL A 491 -3.56 -20.76 -25.46
CA VAL A 491 -2.79 -19.96 -26.42
C VAL A 491 -1.81 -20.85 -27.19
N ALA A 492 -1.02 -21.70 -26.52
CA ALA A 492 -0.05 -22.59 -27.18
C ALA A 492 -0.71 -23.65 -28.12
N ALA A 493 -2.01 -23.90 -27.96
CA ALA A 493 -2.76 -24.82 -28.81
C ALA A 493 -3.31 -24.17 -30.09
N LEU A 494 -3.27 -22.83 -30.20
CA LEU A 494 -3.70 -22.12 -31.40
C LEU A 494 -2.76 -22.42 -32.58
N ASP A 495 -3.29 -22.30 -33.80
CA ASP A 495 -2.55 -22.55 -35.03
C ASP A 495 -2.09 -21.22 -35.65
N ILE A 496 -1.00 -20.66 -35.09
CA ILE A 496 -0.39 -19.40 -35.54
C ILE A 496 0.93 -19.70 -36.24
N ASP A 497 1.05 -19.32 -37.50
CA ASP A 497 2.26 -19.53 -38.30
C ASP A 497 3.28 -18.40 -38.13
N SER A 498 3.98 -18.39 -36.99
CA SER A 498 5.13 -17.53 -36.74
C SER A 498 6.29 -18.30 -36.09
N ALA A 499 7.52 -17.88 -36.37
CA ALA A 499 8.71 -18.50 -35.79
C ALA A 499 8.71 -18.39 -34.25
N ASP A 500 8.46 -17.18 -33.75
CA ASP A 500 8.41 -16.90 -32.31
C ASP A 500 7.30 -17.69 -31.59
N PHE A 501 6.15 -17.87 -32.25
CA PHE A 501 5.05 -18.65 -31.67
C PHE A 501 5.33 -20.16 -31.66
N ARG A 502 6.05 -20.68 -32.67
CA ARG A 502 6.53 -22.07 -32.65
C ARG A 502 7.51 -22.30 -31.48
N ASP A 503 8.39 -21.35 -31.21
CA ASP A 503 9.33 -21.45 -30.09
C ASP A 503 8.60 -21.34 -28.74
N PHE A 504 7.61 -20.44 -28.62
CA PHE A 504 6.72 -20.38 -27.45
C PHE A 504 6.00 -21.71 -27.19
N LYS A 505 5.37 -22.28 -28.22
CA LYS A 505 4.68 -23.58 -28.13
C LYS A 505 5.63 -24.70 -27.68
N GLN A 506 6.82 -24.76 -28.28
CA GLN A 506 7.85 -25.72 -27.87
C GLN A 506 8.24 -25.54 -26.39
N GLY A 507 8.38 -24.29 -25.93
CA GLY A 507 8.64 -23.98 -24.53
C GLY A 507 7.54 -24.46 -23.58
N VAL A 508 6.27 -24.25 -23.93
CA VAL A 508 5.12 -24.74 -23.13
C VAL A 508 5.06 -26.27 -23.11
N ASP A 509 5.25 -26.93 -24.26
CA ASP A 509 5.27 -28.39 -24.35
C ASP A 509 6.44 -29.00 -23.56
N MET A 510 7.59 -28.34 -23.58
CA MET A 510 8.77 -28.72 -22.79
C MET A 510 8.49 -28.57 -21.29
N PHE A 511 7.87 -27.47 -20.87
CA PHE A 511 7.46 -27.29 -19.48
C PHE A 511 6.52 -28.41 -19.02
N ASP A 512 5.51 -28.73 -19.82
CA ASP A 512 4.53 -29.76 -19.49
C ASP A 512 5.14 -31.15 -19.36
N LYS A 513 6.05 -31.51 -20.27
CA LYS A 513 6.68 -32.83 -20.29
C LYS A 513 7.73 -32.99 -19.20
N SER A 514 8.50 -31.94 -18.93
CA SER A 514 9.76 -32.06 -18.17
C SER A 514 9.73 -31.39 -16.79
N PHE A 515 8.81 -30.47 -16.53
CA PHE A 515 8.86 -29.61 -15.33
C PHE A 515 7.55 -29.49 -14.55
N ARG A 516 6.39 -29.62 -15.20
CA ARG A 516 5.08 -29.36 -14.58
C ARG A 516 4.85 -30.18 -13.31
N SER A 517 5.15 -31.49 -13.34
CA SER A 517 4.92 -32.36 -12.18
C SER A 517 5.70 -31.90 -10.96
N ASP A 518 6.99 -31.61 -11.12
CA ASP A 518 7.85 -31.16 -10.03
C ASP A 518 7.50 -29.74 -9.57
N ALA A 519 7.10 -28.85 -10.50
CA ALA A 519 6.61 -27.51 -10.16
C ALA A 519 5.33 -27.57 -9.30
N LEU A 520 4.39 -28.47 -9.63
CA LEU A 520 3.19 -28.69 -8.83
C LEU A 520 3.53 -29.30 -7.46
N GLU A 521 4.48 -30.23 -7.39
CA GLU A 521 4.93 -30.77 -6.11
C GLU A 521 5.66 -29.74 -5.24
N LEU A 522 6.44 -28.83 -5.84
CA LEU A 522 7.01 -27.67 -5.14
C LEU A 522 5.91 -26.78 -4.57
N TRP A 523 4.93 -26.43 -5.39
CA TRP A 523 3.81 -25.59 -4.95
C TRP A 523 3.05 -26.25 -3.79
N LYS A 524 2.70 -27.53 -3.90
CA LYS A 524 2.02 -28.26 -2.82
C LYS A 524 2.88 -28.40 -1.57
N ALA A 525 4.20 -28.51 -1.69
CA ALA A 525 5.10 -28.57 -0.55
C ALA A 525 5.12 -27.24 0.22
N LEU A 526 5.16 -26.12 -0.51
CA LEU A 526 5.13 -24.78 0.06
C LEU A 526 3.74 -24.43 0.63
N ARG A 527 2.70 -24.51 -0.19
CA ARG A 527 1.32 -24.18 0.19
C ARG A 527 0.73 -25.14 1.23
N GLY A 528 1.05 -26.42 1.14
CA GLY A 528 0.45 -27.43 2.01
C GLY A 528 1.26 -27.62 3.28
N ASP A 529 2.42 -28.24 3.13
CA ASP A 529 3.19 -28.76 4.27
C ASP A 529 4.00 -27.67 4.99
N LEU A 530 4.65 -26.73 4.27
CA LEU A 530 5.37 -25.63 4.92
C LEU A 530 4.38 -24.73 5.67
N ALA A 531 3.32 -24.33 4.99
CA ALA A 531 2.23 -23.53 5.53
C ALA A 531 1.60 -24.10 6.80
N ALA A 532 1.34 -25.41 6.81
CA ALA A 532 0.78 -26.11 7.96
C ALA A 532 1.80 -26.32 9.10
N GLY A 533 3.10 -26.31 8.76
CA GLY A 533 4.19 -26.45 9.72
C GLY A 533 4.53 -25.15 10.44
N LEU A 534 4.34 -23.99 9.80
CA LEU A 534 4.54 -22.67 10.39
C LEU A 534 3.36 -22.25 11.28
N GLY A 535 3.63 -21.43 12.27
CA GLY A 535 2.66 -20.83 13.19
C GLY A 535 2.25 -19.43 12.77
N SER A 536 1.18 -18.94 13.38
CA SER A 536 0.59 -17.67 12.97
C SER A 536 1.34 -16.42 13.46
N GLU A 537 2.30 -16.56 14.37
CA GLU A 537 3.15 -15.44 14.81
C GLU A 537 4.50 -15.46 14.07
N SER A 538 4.92 -14.29 13.59
CA SER A 538 6.17 -14.08 12.85
C SER A 538 6.86 -12.78 13.25
N ALA A 539 8.18 -12.76 13.13
CA ALA A 539 9.00 -11.58 13.36
C ALA A 539 10.06 -11.37 12.27
N LEU A 540 10.43 -10.12 12.03
CA LEU A 540 11.61 -9.71 11.26
C LEU A 540 12.59 -9.02 12.20
N VAL A 541 13.81 -9.55 12.30
CA VAL A 541 14.86 -9.01 13.16
C VAL A 541 16.08 -8.68 12.31
N ILE A 542 16.61 -7.47 12.48
CA ILE A 542 17.85 -7.01 11.83
C ILE A 542 18.78 -6.47 12.90
N ASP A 543 20.02 -6.93 12.92
CA ASP A 543 21.09 -6.35 13.73
C ASP A 543 22.34 -6.05 12.88
N ILE A 544 23.27 -5.28 13.44
CA ILE A 544 24.47 -4.78 12.74
C ILE A 544 25.76 -5.48 13.16
N ASN A 545 25.67 -6.65 13.81
CA ASN A 545 26.80 -7.24 14.52
C ASN A 545 27.62 -8.24 13.67
N GLY A 546 27.16 -8.56 12.45
CA GLY A 546 27.73 -9.63 11.64
C GLY A 546 29.17 -9.36 11.19
N SER A 547 29.99 -10.41 11.21
CA SER A 547 31.36 -10.34 10.68
C SER A 547 31.38 -10.35 9.15
N PHE A 548 32.25 -9.53 8.56
CA PHE A 548 32.39 -9.42 7.11
C PHE A 548 32.84 -10.76 6.48
N PRO A 549 32.21 -11.22 5.38
CA PRO A 549 32.61 -12.46 4.69
C PRO A 549 33.99 -12.33 4.05
N LYS A 550 34.76 -13.44 3.94
CA LYS A 550 36.17 -13.45 3.48
C LYS A 550 36.33 -13.28 1.96
N VAL A 551 35.69 -12.28 1.37
CA VAL A 551 35.58 -12.10 -0.09
C VAL A 551 36.97 -11.78 -0.71
N PRO A 552 37.35 -12.39 -1.84
CA PRO A 552 38.61 -12.10 -2.52
C PRO A 552 38.66 -10.66 -2.97
N ASN A 553 39.88 -10.11 -3.01
CA ASN A 553 40.15 -8.74 -3.45
C ASN A 553 39.48 -7.67 -2.61
N VAL A 554 38.93 -8.02 -1.44
CA VAL A 554 38.54 -7.07 -0.41
C VAL A 554 39.74 -6.84 0.52
N PRO A 555 40.08 -5.58 0.84
CA PRO A 555 41.13 -5.21 1.79
C PRO A 555 41.06 -6.00 3.10
N GLN A 556 42.21 -6.41 3.64
CA GLN A 556 42.23 -7.27 4.83
C GLN A 556 41.68 -6.54 6.06
N VAL A 557 41.84 -5.22 6.12
CA VAL A 557 41.24 -4.42 7.18
C VAL A 557 39.72 -4.44 7.15
N VAL A 558 39.10 -4.35 5.96
CA VAL A 558 37.64 -4.45 5.81
C VAL A 558 37.15 -5.83 6.22
N LEU A 559 37.89 -6.90 5.89
CA LEU A 559 37.56 -8.26 6.31
C LEU A 559 37.63 -8.47 7.84
N LYS A 560 38.44 -7.68 8.55
CA LYS A 560 38.63 -7.79 10.00
C LYS A 560 37.72 -6.88 10.82
N GLU A 561 37.54 -5.65 10.36
CA GLU A 561 36.88 -4.58 11.11
C GLU A 561 35.49 -4.24 10.59
N GLY A 562 35.22 -4.56 9.33
CA GLY A 562 33.93 -4.35 8.70
C GLY A 562 32.82 -5.18 9.35
N LYS A 563 31.63 -4.58 9.42
CA LYS A 563 30.42 -5.23 9.94
C LYS A 563 29.36 -5.30 8.86
N VAL A 564 28.58 -6.37 8.86
CA VAL A 564 27.47 -6.56 7.92
C VAL A 564 26.17 -6.78 8.69
N PRO A 565 25.03 -6.26 8.19
CA PRO A 565 23.75 -6.54 8.82
C PRO A 565 23.40 -8.02 8.74
N ARG A 566 22.85 -8.55 9.83
CA ARG A 566 22.27 -9.89 9.88
C ARG A 566 20.77 -9.75 9.90
N VAL A 567 20.10 -10.51 9.05
CA VAL A 567 18.65 -10.45 8.86
C VAL A 567 18.09 -11.82 9.19
N ALA A 568 17.01 -11.88 9.95
CA ALA A 568 16.28 -13.10 10.25
C ALA A 568 14.78 -12.84 10.13
N TYR A 569 14.11 -13.60 9.26
CA TYR A 569 12.69 -13.86 9.39
C TYR A 569 12.50 -15.06 10.32
N VAL A 570 11.61 -14.90 11.29
CA VAL A 570 11.31 -15.89 12.32
C VAL A 570 9.82 -16.18 12.28
N SER A 571 9.44 -17.44 12.42
CA SER A 571 8.06 -17.85 12.62
C SER A 571 8.01 -18.91 13.72
N THR A 572 6.91 -18.92 14.47
CA THR A 572 6.61 -20.02 15.39
C THR A 572 6.39 -21.32 14.61
N VAL A 573 6.57 -22.48 15.25
CA VAL A 573 6.33 -23.79 14.62
C VAL A 573 5.02 -24.37 15.15
N SER A 574 4.11 -24.69 14.24
CA SER A 574 2.86 -25.41 14.55
C SER A 574 3.03 -26.92 14.45
N ASP A 575 3.77 -27.39 13.45
CA ASP A 575 3.95 -28.82 13.18
C ASP A 575 5.31 -29.09 12.51
N ARG A 576 6.27 -29.56 13.30
CA ARG A 576 7.62 -29.88 12.84
C ARG A 576 7.64 -30.99 11.78
N SER A 577 6.72 -31.96 11.86
CA SER A 577 6.65 -33.06 10.89
C SER A 577 6.25 -32.57 9.50
N LYS A 578 5.39 -31.55 9.46
CA LYS A 578 4.98 -30.87 8.22
C LYS A 578 6.11 -30.07 7.61
N LEU A 579 6.91 -29.36 8.41
CA LEU A 579 8.13 -28.70 7.91
C LEU A 579 9.11 -29.70 7.27
N GLN A 580 9.33 -30.85 7.93
CA GLN A 580 10.19 -31.91 7.39
C GLN A 580 9.62 -32.47 6.08
N SER A 581 8.32 -32.78 6.04
CA SER A 581 7.63 -33.26 4.83
C SER A 581 7.80 -32.28 3.67
N SER A 582 7.59 -30.98 3.94
CA SER A 582 7.75 -29.93 2.94
C SER A 582 9.17 -29.91 2.39
N TRP A 583 10.19 -29.90 3.25
CA TRP A 583 11.58 -29.87 2.83
C TRP A 583 11.96 -31.07 1.97
N THR A 584 11.55 -32.29 2.36
CA THR A 584 11.80 -33.50 1.58
C THR A 584 11.20 -33.37 0.17
N ARG A 585 9.95 -32.91 0.06
CA ARG A 585 9.29 -32.72 -1.22
C ARG A 585 9.96 -31.65 -2.07
N ILE A 586 10.34 -30.52 -1.47
CA ILE A 586 11.06 -29.44 -2.17
C ILE A 586 12.39 -29.96 -2.73
N ASN A 587 13.17 -30.67 -1.92
CA ASN A 587 14.46 -31.19 -2.34
C ASN A 587 14.31 -32.19 -3.49
N THR A 588 13.38 -33.15 -3.38
CA THR A 588 13.13 -34.14 -4.43
C THR A 588 12.69 -33.47 -5.74
N SER A 589 11.78 -32.50 -5.70
CA SER A 589 11.36 -31.78 -6.91
C SER A 589 12.50 -30.97 -7.52
N ALA A 590 13.33 -30.32 -6.70
CA ALA A 590 14.50 -29.58 -7.19
C ALA A 590 15.55 -30.50 -7.85
N GLU A 591 15.77 -31.70 -7.28
CA GLU A 591 16.64 -32.74 -7.85
C GLU A 591 16.16 -33.17 -9.24
N ASN A 592 14.86 -33.45 -9.36
CA ASN A 592 14.26 -33.84 -10.63
C ASN A 592 14.35 -32.73 -11.69
N ILE A 593 14.05 -31.47 -11.32
CA ILE A 593 14.15 -30.32 -12.23
C ILE A 593 15.59 -30.15 -12.72
N LEU A 594 16.59 -30.19 -11.83
CA LEU A 594 17.99 -30.05 -12.20
C LEU A 594 18.48 -31.20 -13.09
N LYS A 595 18.00 -32.42 -12.83
CA LYS A 595 18.27 -33.57 -13.69
C LYS A 595 17.71 -33.34 -15.10
N SER A 596 16.46 -32.92 -15.22
CA SER A 596 15.84 -32.58 -16.51
C SER A 596 16.64 -31.48 -17.24
N ILE A 597 17.04 -30.41 -16.55
CA ILE A 597 17.89 -29.34 -17.14
C ILE A 597 19.24 -29.90 -17.61
N SER A 598 19.89 -30.75 -16.81
CA SER A 598 21.19 -31.34 -17.15
C SER A 598 21.11 -32.20 -18.41
N GLU A 599 20.06 -33.04 -18.51
CA GLU A 599 19.81 -33.87 -19.69
C GLU A 599 19.62 -33.02 -20.95
N MET A 600 18.91 -31.89 -20.85
CA MET A 600 18.66 -31.00 -21.99
C MET A 600 19.85 -30.12 -22.35
N ALA A 601 20.66 -29.71 -21.38
CA ALA A 601 21.88 -28.92 -21.60
C ALA A 601 23.06 -29.78 -22.10
N GLY A 602 22.99 -31.11 -21.95
CA GLY A 602 24.09 -32.02 -22.27
C GLY A 602 25.28 -31.90 -21.31
N GLU A 603 25.11 -31.22 -20.18
CA GLU A 603 26.12 -31.00 -19.14
C GLU A 603 25.52 -31.33 -17.77
N GLU A 604 26.24 -32.09 -16.94
CA GLU A 604 25.84 -32.36 -15.57
C GLU A 604 25.86 -31.06 -14.75
N ILE A 605 24.69 -30.64 -14.24
CA ILE A 605 24.59 -29.53 -13.31
C ILE A 605 24.59 -30.11 -11.89
N PRO A 606 25.70 -30.04 -11.15
CA PRO A 606 25.76 -30.63 -9.82
C PRO A 606 24.82 -29.88 -8.87
N MET A 607 23.99 -30.63 -8.14
CA MET A 607 23.24 -30.08 -7.02
C MET A 607 24.21 -29.71 -5.90
N GLN A 608 24.02 -28.53 -5.31
CA GLN A 608 24.78 -28.15 -4.12
C GLN A 608 24.23 -28.93 -2.93
N VAL A 609 25.08 -29.76 -2.32
CA VAL A 609 24.71 -30.52 -1.12
C VAL A 609 24.66 -29.56 0.07
N PRO A 610 23.49 -29.38 0.72
CA PRO A 610 23.41 -28.55 1.89
C PRO A 610 24.21 -29.20 3.03
N MET A 611 24.96 -28.38 3.74
CA MET A 611 25.56 -28.75 5.01
C MET A 611 24.54 -28.54 6.12
N SER A 612 24.73 -29.24 7.24
CA SER A 612 23.94 -29.01 8.43
C SER A 612 24.81 -28.92 9.68
N SER A 613 24.29 -28.22 10.67
CA SER A 613 24.85 -28.15 12.00
C SER A 613 23.74 -28.07 13.04
N GLU A 614 24.04 -28.43 14.28
CA GLU A 614 23.07 -28.44 15.36
C GLU A 614 23.65 -27.79 16.61
N LYS A 615 22.89 -26.89 17.22
CA LYS A 615 23.22 -26.22 18.49
C LYS A 615 21.94 -25.69 19.13
N ASN A 616 21.82 -25.78 20.45
CA ASN A 616 20.67 -25.28 21.21
C ASN A 616 19.31 -25.80 20.70
N ASP A 617 19.24 -27.06 20.28
CA ASP A 617 18.06 -27.70 19.67
C ASP A 617 17.63 -27.09 18.32
N LEU A 618 18.39 -26.13 17.79
CA LEU A 618 18.27 -25.63 16.43
C LEU A 618 19.10 -26.50 15.50
N LYS A 619 18.45 -27.11 14.52
CA LYS A 619 19.11 -27.69 13.37
C LYS A 619 19.13 -26.67 12.25
N THR A 620 20.32 -26.31 11.78
CA THR A 620 20.55 -25.32 10.72
C THR A 620 21.03 -26.02 9.47
N TRP A 621 20.41 -25.71 8.32
CA TRP A 621 20.84 -26.11 6.99
C TRP A 621 21.27 -24.90 6.18
N PHE A 622 22.34 -25.07 5.41
CA PHE A 622 22.87 -24.02 4.55
C PHE A 622 23.64 -24.62 3.38
N ILE A 623 23.74 -23.86 2.30
CA ILE A 623 24.55 -24.23 1.15
C ILE A 623 25.92 -23.57 1.28
N PRO A 624 27.04 -24.32 1.22
CA PRO A 624 28.35 -23.73 1.33
C PRO A 624 28.62 -22.80 0.15
N ILE A 625 28.82 -21.51 0.41
CA ILE A 625 29.26 -20.53 -0.59
C ILE A 625 30.74 -20.19 -0.37
N PRO A 626 31.48 -19.87 -1.45
CA PRO A 626 32.82 -19.31 -1.30
C PRO A 626 32.75 -18.11 -0.35
N PHE A 627 33.68 -18.05 0.61
CA PHE A 627 33.87 -16.93 1.54
C PHE A 627 32.86 -16.77 2.68
N GLN A 628 32.02 -17.77 2.90
CA GLN A 628 31.10 -17.80 4.05
C GLN A 628 31.82 -17.77 5.40
N ASN A 629 31.12 -17.21 6.39
CA ASN A 629 31.39 -17.37 7.81
C ASN A 629 30.03 -17.60 8.52
N ASP A 630 30.01 -17.88 9.82
CA ASP A 630 28.74 -18.18 10.51
C ASP A 630 27.78 -16.96 10.62
N ASP A 631 28.28 -15.73 10.45
CA ASP A 631 27.50 -14.50 10.37
C ASP A 631 27.04 -14.12 8.96
N PHE A 632 27.55 -14.83 7.94
CA PHE A 632 27.27 -14.59 6.54
C PHE A 632 27.12 -15.93 5.82
N VAL A 633 25.98 -16.55 6.08
CA VAL A 633 25.57 -17.81 5.50
C VAL A 633 24.04 -17.85 5.43
N PRO A 634 23.46 -17.66 4.24
CA PRO A 634 22.03 -17.85 4.05
C PRO A 634 21.64 -19.26 4.49
N SER A 635 20.75 -19.34 5.47
CA SER A 635 20.45 -20.57 6.19
C SER A 635 18.99 -20.63 6.61
N VAL A 636 18.52 -21.87 6.78
CA VAL A 636 17.25 -22.18 7.41
C VAL A 636 17.55 -22.91 8.70
N SER A 637 17.00 -22.44 9.81
CA SER A 637 17.15 -23.11 11.12
C SER A 637 15.80 -23.50 11.70
N VAL A 638 15.68 -24.70 12.26
CA VAL A 638 14.41 -25.23 12.78
C VAL A 638 14.60 -25.93 14.12
N SER A 639 13.73 -25.63 15.07
CA SER A 639 13.53 -26.36 16.33
C SER A 639 12.08 -26.87 16.43
N ASP A 640 11.66 -27.34 17.61
CA ASP A 640 10.25 -27.68 17.85
C ASP A 640 9.35 -26.45 17.93
N ASP A 641 9.90 -25.29 18.29
CA ASP A 641 9.12 -24.06 18.55
C ASP A 641 9.34 -22.97 17.50
N LEU A 642 10.48 -22.98 16.80
CA LEU A 642 10.92 -21.86 15.96
C LEU A 642 11.43 -22.32 14.59
N PHE A 643 11.04 -21.57 13.57
CA PHE A 643 11.58 -21.62 12.22
C PHE A 643 12.26 -20.29 11.90
N PHE A 644 13.45 -20.35 11.32
CA PHE A 644 14.24 -19.19 10.90
C PHE A 644 14.60 -19.31 9.41
N ALA A 645 14.43 -18.22 8.67
CA ALA A 645 15.12 -17.97 7.41
C ALA A 645 16.04 -16.75 7.62
N SER A 646 17.36 -16.97 7.60
CA SER A 646 18.32 -15.94 8.02
C SER A 646 19.56 -15.86 7.13
N THR A 647 20.21 -14.70 7.12
CA THR A 647 21.54 -14.52 6.54
C THR A 647 22.67 -14.98 7.46
N SER A 648 22.37 -15.39 8.69
CA SER A 648 23.36 -15.79 9.69
C SER A 648 22.86 -16.94 10.57
N LYS A 649 23.70 -17.96 10.70
CA LYS A 649 23.48 -19.08 11.61
C LYS A 649 23.60 -18.64 13.07
N THR A 650 24.68 -17.95 13.43
CA THR A 650 24.94 -17.45 14.79
C THR A 650 23.85 -16.50 15.27
N PHE A 651 23.28 -15.70 14.38
CA PHE A 651 22.16 -14.83 14.70
C PHE A 651 20.91 -15.62 15.05
N SER A 652 20.56 -16.63 14.23
CA SER A 652 19.43 -17.54 14.50
C SER A 652 19.58 -18.23 15.85
N GLU A 653 20.78 -18.73 16.17
CA GLU A 653 21.09 -19.34 17.47
C GLU A 653 20.88 -18.37 18.64
N GLY A 654 21.37 -17.13 18.52
CA GLY A 654 21.22 -16.11 19.56
C GLY A 654 19.78 -15.64 19.75
N LEU A 655 19.00 -15.53 18.67
CA LEU A 655 17.57 -15.21 18.75
C LEU A 655 16.79 -16.34 19.44
N ALA A 656 17.10 -17.60 19.14
CA ALA A 656 16.49 -18.74 19.81
C ALA A 656 16.82 -18.81 21.30
N GLU A 657 18.05 -18.45 21.70
CA GLU A 657 18.42 -18.32 23.12
C GLU A 657 17.60 -17.23 23.83
N ARG A 658 17.41 -16.07 23.21
CA ARG A 658 16.56 -14.98 23.75
C ARG A 658 15.10 -15.38 23.87
N PHE A 659 14.58 -16.12 22.89
CA PHE A 659 13.25 -16.70 22.98
C PHE A 659 13.11 -17.61 24.20
N LYS A 660 14.04 -18.56 24.38
CA LYS A 660 14.05 -19.47 25.54
C LYS A 660 14.21 -18.73 26.87
N ALA A 661 14.98 -17.65 26.91
CA ALA A 661 15.17 -16.83 28.11
C ALA A 661 13.90 -16.03 28.50
N GLY A 662 13.03 -15.72 27.53
CA GLY A 662 11.84 -14.90 27.74
C GLY A 662 12.15 -13.44 28.08
N GLY A 663 11.24 -12.77 28.79
CA GLY A 663 11.44 -11.39 29.26
C GLY A 663 11.13 -10.28 28.24
N GLY A 664 10.44 -10.62 27.15
CA GLY A 664 9.93 -9.64 26.17
C GLY A 664 8.78 -8.79 26.72
N THR A 665 8.52 -7.65 26.08
CA THR A 665 7.38 -6.80 26.42
C THR A 665 6.10 -7.46 25.92
N SER A 666 5.14 -7.68 26.82
CA SER A 666 3.82 -8.20 26.44
C SER A 666 3.10 -7.21 25.55
N ARG A 667 2.92 -7.56 24.27
CA ARG A 667 2.21 -6.76 23.26
C ARG A 667 1.26 -7.67 22.49
N ASN A 668 0.25 -7.07 21.87
CA ASN A 668 -0.65 -7.75 20.93
C ASN A 668 -0.62 -7.01 19.59
N GLY A 669 -1.06 -7.71 18.54
CA GLY A 669 -1.25 -7.15 17.20
C GLY A 669 0.00 -7.09 16.36
N ALA A 670 0.40 -5.91 15.89
CA ALA A 670 1.61 -5.72 15.10
C ALA A 670 2.47 -4.60 15.68
N TRP A 671 3.75 -4.87 15.85
CA TRP A 671 4.75 -3.97 16.42
C TRP A 671 5.91 -3.80 15.45
N LEU A 672 6.42 -2.58 15.33
CA LEU A 672 7.66 -2.24 14.65
C LEU A 672 8.47 -1.31 15.55
N ASN A 673 9.76 -1.57 15.66
CA ASN A 673 10.74 -0.70 16.28
C ASN A 673 11.98 -0.61 15.39
N VAL A 674 12.44 0.61 15.14
CA VAL A 674 13.70 0.92 14.45
C VAL A 674 14.55 1.79 15.37
N ASP A 675 15.75 1.33 15.72
CA ASP A 675 16.71 2.05 16.56
C ASP A 675 17.69 2.86 15.70
N PHE A 676 17.48 4.18 15.64
CA PHE A 676 18.35 5.05 14.85
C PHE A 676 19.71 5.30 15.50
N LYS A 677 19.86 5.08 16.82
CA LYS A 677 21.17 5.17 17.48
C LYS A 677 22.06 4.02 17.02
N VAL A 678 21.51 2.82 16.90
CA VAL A 678 22.22 1.66 16.35
C VAL A 678 22.63 1.94 14.90
N LEU A 679 21.73 2.47 14.07
CA LEU A 679 22.06 2.85 12.69
C LEU A 679 23.19 3.90 12.62
N ASN A 680 23.14 4.92 13.47
CA ASN A 680 24.15 5.96 13.55
C ASN A 680 25.51 5.38 13.98
N GLN A 681 25.54 4.55 15.02
CA GLN A 681 26.76 3.87 15.48
C GLN A 681 27.38 3.01 14.38
N TYR A 682 26.56 2.30 13.60
CA TYR A 682 27.01 1.54 12.45
C TYR A 682 27.68 2.42 11.39
N ALA A 683 27.09 3.57 11.07
CA ALA A 683 27.64 4.52 10.11
C ALA A 683 28.96 5.12 10.59
N VAL A 684 29.04 5.54 11.87
CA VAL A 684 30.27 6.04 12.51
C VAL A 684 31.38 5.00 12.45
N GLN A 685 31.05 3.74 12.76
CA GLN A 685 32.02 2.65 12.71
C GLN A 685 32.59 2.48 11.30
N TRP A 686 31.73 2.41 10.28
CA TRP A 686 32.17 2.25 8.90
C TRP A 686 33.01 3.44 8.42
N MET A 687 32.60 4.65 8.78
CA MET A 687 33.35 5.85 8.45
C MET A 687 34.76 5.79 9.02
N LYS A 688 34.89 5.40 10.30
CA LYS A 688 36.19 5.22 10.95
C LYS A 688 37.07 4.16 10.26
N VAL A 689 36.51 3.00 9.91
CA VAL A 689 37.27 1.94 9.20
C VAL A 689 37.82 2.46 7.88
N ILE A 690 37.02 3.25 7.14
CA ILE A 690 37.45 3.82 5.86
C ILE A 690 38.54 4.89 6.07
N GLU A 691 38.36 5.77 7.04
CA GLU A 691 39.32 6.85 7.34
C GLU A 691 40.68 6.34 7.78
N ASP A 692 40.69 5.40 8.74
CA ASP A 692 41.93 4.86 9.31
C ASP A 692 42.73 4.05 8.26
N ASN A 693 42.10 3.66 7.13
CA ASN A 693 42.67 2.73 6.16
C ASN A 693 42.43 3.12 4.69
N SER A 694 42.26 4.41 4.40
CA SER A 694 41.85 4.91 3.07
C SER A 694 42.82 4.52 1.94
N GLU A 695 44.12 4.44 2.22
CA GLU A 695 45.14 3.99 1.26
C GLU A 695 44.96 2.52 0.84
N GLU A 696 44.61 1.64 1.79
CA GLU A 696 44.40 0.21 1.53
C GLU A 696 43.04 -0.02 0.86
N ILE A 697 42.02 0.73 1.27
CA ILE A 697 40.64 0.58 0.78
C ILE A 697 40.46 1.16 -0.61
N PHE A 698 41.06 2.33 -0.86
CA PHE A 698 41.02 3.00 -2.15
C PHE A 698 42.45 3.08 -2.70
N PRO A 699 42.97 2.04 -3.38
CA PRO A 699 44.32 2.08 -3.94
C PRO A 699 44.46 3.11 -5.08
N ASN A 700 43.35 3.49 -5.72
CA ASN A 700 43.30 4.54 -6.73
C ASN A 700 43.22 5.93 -6.08
N GLU A 701 44.17 6.81 -6.44
CA GLU A 701 44.25 8.18 -5.93
C GLU A 701 42.99 9.02 -6.24
N ASN A 702 42.37 8.82 -7.41
CA ASN A 702 41.13 9.53 -7.75
C ASN A 702 39.96 9.11 -6.84
N ALA A 703 39.91 7.83 -6.44
CA ALA A 703 38.87 7.35 -5.53
C ALA A 703 39.11 7.83 -4.09
N ARG A 704 40.38 7.93 -3.66
CA ARG A 704 40.71 8.59 -2.38
C ARG A 704 40.33 10.04 -2.38
N LYS A 705 40.70 10.77 -3.44
CA LYS A 705 40.37 12.17 -3.58
C LYS A 705 38.86 12.40 -3.57
N ASP A 706 38.08 11.58 -4.28
CA ASP A 706 36.62 11.62 -4.24
C ASP A 706 36.07 11.35 -2.83
N PHE A 707 36.62 10.36 -2.11
CA PHE A 707 36.24 10.13 -0.71
C PHE A 707 36.59 11.33 0.18
N ASP A 708 37.80 11.87 0.09
CA ASP A 708 38.25 13.02 0.88
C ASP A 708 37.42 14.27 0.60
N GLU A 709 37.01 14.48 -0.66
CA GLU A 709 36.11 15.56 -1.07
C GLU A 709 34.70 15.41 -0.50
N ASN A 710 34.19 14.17 -0.39
CA ASN A 710 32.85 13.88 0.11
C ASN A 710 32.76 13.62 1.62
N LYS A 711 33.88 13.26 2.27
CA LYS A 711 33.96 12.93 3.70
C LYS A 711 33.27 13.96 4.61
N PRO A 712 33.52 15.28 4.47
CA PRO A 712 32.88 16.27 5.32
C PRO A 712 31.34 16.25 5.21
N LYS A 713 30.80 15.92 4.03
CA LYS A 713 29.35 15.79 3.80
C LYS A 713 28.79 14.56 4.51
N ILE A 714 29.52 13.44 4.47
CA ILE A 714 29.15 12.19 5.15
C ILE A 714 29.16 12.39 6.67
N GLU A 715 30.23 12.97 7.23
CA GLU A 715 30.32 13.26 8.66
C GLU A 715 29.20 14.17 9.14
N LYS A 716 28.87 15.20 8.34
CA LYS A 716 27.76 16.11 8.65
C LYS A 716 26.41 15.41 8.58
N ALA A 717 26.20 14.50 7.62
CA ALA A 717 25.01 13.65 7.57
C ALA A 717 24.91 12.79 8.85
N ILE A 718 25.96 12.03 9.18
CA ILE A 718 25.99 11.18 10.37
C ILE A 718 25.63 11.99 11.61
N LYS A 719 26.26 13.15 11.80
CA LYS A 719 25.98 14.06 12.92
C LYS A 719 24.54 14.56 12.95
N ALA A 720 23.96 14.89 11.80
CA ALA A 720 22.57 15.34 11.73
C ALA A 720 21.59 14.25 12.22
N PHE A 721 21.82 13.00 11.80
CA PHE A 721 21.00 11.86 12.17
C PHE A 721 21.19 11.40 13.64
N GLU A 722 22.19 11.89 14.39
CA GLU A 722 22.32 11.65 15.84
C GLU A 722 21.13 12.17 16.66
N SER A 723 20.36 13.10 16.09
CA SER A 723 19.16 13.66 16.71
C SER A 723 17.98 12.66 16.75
N LEU A 724 17.98 11.61 15.93
CA LEU A 724 16.95 10.57 15.96
C LEU A 724 17.27 9.51 17.02
N ASP A 725 16.24 9.08 17.74
CA ASP A 725 16.34 8.00 18.73
C ASP A 725 15.76 6.70 18.17
N ALA A 726 14.45 6.68 17.91
CA ALA A 726 13.76 5.50 17.42
C ALA A 726 12.49 5.85 16.64
N LEU A 727 12.07 4.93 15.76
CA LEU A 727 10.72 4.91 15.20
C LEU A 727 9.98 3.69 15.74
N THR A 728 8.82 3.91 16.35
CA THR A 728 7.92 2.82 16.75
C THR A 728 6.57 2.94 16.08
N VAL A 729 5.99 1.79 15.70
CA VAL A 729 4.63 1.69 15.19
C VAL A 729 3.92 0.52 15.88
N HIS A 730 2.74 0.77 16.43
CA HIS A 730 1.92 -0.25 17.10
C HIS A 730 0.50 -0.24 16.56
N THR A 731 0.11 -1.33 15.89
CA THR A 731 -1.25 -1.60 15.45
C THR A 731 -1.89 -2.63 16.36
N ARG A 732 -3.04 -2.30 16.96
CA ARG A 732 -3.73 -3.15 17.94
C ARG A 732 -5.24 -2.93 17.92
N THR A 733 -5.97 -3.75 18.66
CA THR A 733 -7.38 -3.48 18.98
C THR A 733 -7.50 -2.87 20.37
N GLU A 734 -8.25 -1.78 20.48
CA GLU A 734 -8.54 -1.10 21.75
C GLU A 734 -10.03 -0.68 21.73
N GLY A 735 -10.80 -1.09 22.75
CA GLY A 735 -12.25 -0.80 22.79
C GLY A 735 -13.04 -1.36 21.60
N GLY A 736 -12.61 -2.49 21.01
CA GLY A 736 -13.24 -3.08 19.82
C GLY A 736 -12.94 -2.37 18.50
N ARG A 737 -12.07 -1.34 18.51
CA ARG A 737 -11.65 -0.59 17.32
C ARG A 737 -10.17 -0.80 17.02
N SER A 738 -9.80 -0.65 15.74
CA SER A 738 -8.39 -0.53 15.34
C SER A 738 -7.75 0.68 16.02
N ARG A 739 -6.51 0.55 16.44
CA ARG A 739 -5.72 1.61 17.05
C ARG A 739 -4.31 1.55 16.49
N ILE A 740 -3.82 2.67 15.97
CA ILE A 740 -2.45 2.78 15.44
C ILE A 740 -1.75 3.92 16.16
N SER A 741 -0.61 3.62 16.76
CA SER A 741 0.26 4.60 17.41
C SER A 741 1.60 4.60 16.68
N LEU A 742 2.06 5.76 16.23
CA LEU A 742 3.39 5.98 15.65
C LEU A 742 4.13 7.00 16.52
N HIS A 743 5.39 6.72 16.84
CA HIS A 743 6.28 7.66 17.51
C HIS A 743 7.63 7.69 16.81
N LEU A 744 7.91 8.79 16.11
CA LEU A 744 9.26 9.14 15.67
C LEU A 744 9.90 9.97 16.78
N LYS A 745 10.70 9.30 17.60
CA LYS A 745 11.38 9.92 18.74
C LYS A 745 12.64 10.63 18.28
N ALA A 746 12.74 11.91 18.62
CA ALA A 746 13.88 12.76 18.31
C ALA A 746 14.21 13.68 19.50
N LYS A 747 15.46 14.15 19.56
CA LYS A 747 15.98 15.05 20.60
C LYS A 747 15.80 16.53 20.27
#